data_AF-A0A9N8HZL1-F1
#
_entry.id   AF-A0A9N8HZL1-F1
#
_cell.length_a   1.000
_cell.length_b   1.000
_cell.length_c   1.000
_cell.angle_alpha   90.00
_cell.angle_beta   90.00
_cell.angle_gamma   90.00
#
_symmetry.space_group_name_H-M   'P 1'
#
loop_
_entity.id
_entity.type
_entity.pdbx_description
1 polymer ?
#
loop_
_entity_poly.entity_id
_entity_poly.type
_entity_poly.pdbx_seq_one_letter_code
_entity_poly.pdbx_strand_id
1 'polypeptide(L)'
;METPHYWLANDSDEAKEIDCLCLGTGRFLRSVLIPPLVATNECKPALIQTRGTSFVQFMSARQTNTDSKATYPIDTVQYNGETETVFVKCFGAFSLGHAPNKDALYRELIHSRMTRCNIIGLGVTEAGLSSPETQVMKDLYELLTVCCQKQYGDDKSWQAPNTPNQKLCIINMDNVPNNGDVIQKHMLARAASDQADDTSKSTMAMTEYLQQHVAFLNTMVDRITSQRPGSDGMIPRCEPIPAKALVICDPRGDLPTCFRDNSKYGLVIRTNPLHIQGDIALKLRVANATHTAIAQAMALLQWGNTDQLALATTNSNQDDDINEDAVLTANLFLAYLDALVQHQIVPSSFPGFGTHAPETKATYFDDWRPRLTHAHFGLATFFITQNAAAKGGIRLGPTVRDLLLSRQEQPLTVTMAFAFAVLLRWLTPRDSSDAKEGIFIGWLAGADRHAAIHTDDNNDSVTYADGLRHNWGEGWYEFKCACKVRLAGGEDPRTLSQVLASYYYGTSTTAHQPADYQAVIRAYLLSPEGGNLGAAAAAKPAFGDFVKAIATLYARMVAGDSLVEMLEEMQEASGPYNPKGMATECAALVDDMTAQQQHGRKPLFYRPSPIPLSSQLLKTPVQAEEMTSVVISEVASTLVIDLHTHLLPPSHGMLCLWGFDELLTYHYLVAEYFMTAPASMTPESFYALGKREQADVIWQALFVDRSPVSEACRGVITTLVALGLSNEVATRDLEAIRRFYASYRDRGLEGTEEFSERVFAQSGVQYAVMTNIPFDTNEAQHWRPERKDYSERYRSALRVDPLLSGDRATIEKALKTSGYEVTLEGARQYLRDWCDTMKPEYMMASTPHDFVLREGSLAGVKKTGVNEEAMKQPFAFVDQTNNMADCVVNCDGAEDDSPTVLDENSDFLSEVLMKVCEERNLPVALKIGAHRGVNKQLQSAGDGVVAFADAGVLSRLCSRFPKVLFLATFLSRNNQHEAAVLASKFRNLHIYGCWWFCNNPSIIREITQMRVEMLGTAFTAQHSDARVLDQLLYKWPHSRAMIANVLAEEYAKLDVSGWTPTRGEIRRDISRLFGGSYEEFLTKSLSAV
;
A
#
# COMPACT_ATOMS: atom_id res chain seq x y z
N MET A 1 27.14 -10.92 -62.69
CA MET A 1 26.36 -9.74 -62.27
C MET A 1 25.00 -10.26 -61.86
N GLU A 2 24.61 -10.07 -60.60
CA GLU A 2 23.27 -10.46 -60.13
C GLU A 2 22.22 -9.63 -60.87
N THR A 3 21.17 -10.31 -61.34
CA THR A 3 20.03 -9.67 -61.98
C THR A 3 19.29 -8.83 -60.93
N PRO A 4 19.07 -7.52 -61.15
CA PRO A 4 18.38 -6.69 -60.16
C PRO A 4 16.95 -7.19 -59.93
N HIS A 5 16.56 -7.30 -58.66
CA HIS A 5 15.23 -7.71 -58.25
C HIS A 5 14.36 -6.46 -58.01
N TYR A 6 13.42 -6.21 -58.90
CA TYR A 6 12.35 -5.22 -58.75
C TYR A 6 11.06 -5.74 -59.38
N TRP A 7 9.93 -5.16 -58.98
CA TRP A 7 8.61 -5.50 -59.51
C TRP A 7 7.82 -4.23 -59.83
N LEU A 8 7.13 -4.21 -60.97
CA LEU A 8 6.27 -3.12 -61.42
C LEU A 8 4.94 -3.71 -61.89
N ALA A 9 3.84 -2.97 -61.71
CA ALA A 9 2.55 -3.36 -62.25
C ALA A 9 2.59 -3.39 -63.80
N ASN A 10 1.96 -4.40 -64.40
CA ASN A 10 2.07 -4.73 -65.84
C ASN A 10 1.38 -3.74 -66.80
N ASP A 11 0.58 -2.79 -66.32
CA ASP A 11 0.00 -1.74 -67.17
C ASP A 11 0.99 -0.58 -67.33
N SER A 12 1.45 -0.35 -68.57
CA SER A 12 2.46 0.65 -68.89
C SER A 12 2.04 2.09 -68.58
N ASP A 13 0.74 2.35 -68.42
CA ASP A 13 0.19 3.66 -68.07
C ASP A 13 0.10 3.88 -66.56
N GLU A 14 -0.24 2.84 -65.76
CA GLU A 14 -0.29 2.99 -64.30
C GLU A 14 1.10 3.16 -63.67
N ALA A 15 2.12 2.54 -64.24
CA ALA A 15 3.51 2.66 -63.77
C ALA A 15 4.17 4.02 -64.08
N LYS A 16 3.61 4.81 -65.01
CA LYS A 16 4.04 6.19 -65.31
C LYS A 16 3.43 7.24 -64.39
N GLU A 17 2.53 6.82 -63.50
CA GLU A 17 1.79 7.70 -62.58
C GLU A 17 2.19 7.50 -61.11
N ILE A 18 3.25 6.71 -60.81
CA ILE A 18 3.79 6.59 -59.46
C ILE A 18 4.31 7.95 -58.98
N ASP A 19 3.75 8.43 -57.89
CA ASP A 19 3.99 9.76 -57.32
C ASP A 19 4.31 9.71 -55.82
N CYS A 20 4.24 8.52 -55.19
CA CYS A 20 4.53 8.30 -53.78
C CYS A 20 5.61 7.24 -53.61
N LEU A 21 6.61 7.52 -52.77
CA LEU A 21 7.72 6.60 -52.49
C LEU A 21 7.70 6.19 -51.02
N CYS A 22 7.50 4.92 -50.72
CA CYS A 22 7.38 4.45 -49.35
C CYS A 22 8.58 3.57 -48.96
N LEU A 23 9.51 4.13 -48.18
CA LEU A 23 10.69 3.45 -47.66
C LEU A 23 10.30 2.57 -46.47
N GLY A 24 10.54 1.27 -46.61
CA GLY A 24 10.15 0.22 -45.68
C GLY A 24 9.07 -0.70 -46.27
N THR A 25 9.00 -1.92 -45.78
CA THR A 25 7.92 -2.89 -46.10
C THR A 25 7.39 -3.55 -44.84
N GLY A 26 7.55 -2.89 -43.69
CA GLY A 26 7.05 -3.36 -42.41
C GLY A 26 5.53 -3.42 -42.33
N ARG A 27 5.02 -4.09 -41.29
CA ARG A 27 3.58 -4.29 -41.07
C ARG A 27 2.81 -2.97 -40.93
N PHE A 28 3.32 -2.04 -40.14
CA PHE A 28 2.67 -0.73 -39.92
C PHE A 28 2.53 0.07 -41.21
N LEU A 29 3.61 0.22 -41.98
CA LEU A 29 3.54 0.91 -43.27
C LEU A 29 2.47 0.27 -44.17
N ARG A 30 2.52 -1.06 -44.35
CA ARG A 30 1.61 -1.79 -45.23
C ARG A 30 0.16 -1.83 -44.76
N SER A 31 -0.11 -1.76 -43.46
CA SER A 31 -1.46 -1.88 -42.89
C SER A 31 -2.07 -0.57 -42.40
N VAL A 32 -1.29 0.50 -42.32
CA VAL A 32 -1.73 1.80 -41.79
C VAL A 32 -1.52 2.93 -42.80
N LEU A 33 -0.34 3.07 -43.44
CA LEU A 33 -0.09 4.19 -44.37
C LEU A 33 -0.53 3.92 -45.80
N ILE A 34 -0.20 2.74 -46.33
CA ILE A 34 -0.48 2.43 -47.74
C ILE A 34 -2.00 2.36 -48.02
N PRO A 35 -2.85 1.76 -47.17
CA PRO A 35 -4.29 1.70 -47.44
C PRO A 35 -4.95 3.07 -47.68
N PRO A 36 -4.78 4.10 -46.82
CA PRO A 36 -5.37 5.41 -47.09
C PRO A 36 -4.75 6.10 -48.30
N LEU A 37 -3.44 5.91 -48.60
CA LEU A 37 -2.84 6.44 -49.84
C LEU A 37 -3.54 5.89 -51.08
N VAL A 38 -3.66 4.57 -51.18
CA VAL A 38 -4.26 3.89 -52.34
C VAL A 38 -5.75 4.21 -52.47
N ALA A 39 -6.47 4.33 -51.35
CA ALA A 39 -7.91 4.58 -51.36
C ALA A 39 -8.32 5.95 -51.95
N THR A 40 -7.39 6.90 -52.04
CA THR A 40 -7.64 8.19 -52.69
C THR A 40 -7.86 8.06 -54.20
N ASN A 41 -7.39 6.98 -54.82
CA ASN A 41 -7.23 6.82 -56.28
C ASN A 41 -6.34 7.88 -56.97
N GLU A 42 -5.84 8.88 -56.23
CA GLU A 42 -4.99 9.95 -56.72
C GLU A 42 -3.51 9.70 -56.39
N CYS A 43 -3.20 8.94 -55.33
CA CYS A 43 -1.84 8.56 -54.96
C CYS A 43 -1.51 7.12 -55.38
N LYS A 44 -0.31 6.93 -55.93
CA LYS A 44 0.19 5.64 -56.42
C LYS A 44 1.53 5.30 -55.77
N PRO A 45 1.52 4.63 -54.61
CA PRO A 45 2.73 4.33 -53.87
C PRO A 45 3.54 3.17 -54.46
N ALA A 46 4.85 3.37 -54.57
CA ALA A 46 5.84 2.29 -54.69
C ALA A 46 6.46 1.98 -53.32
N LEU A 47 6.56 0.70 -52.98
CA LEU A 47 7.12 0.22 -51.71
C LEU A 47 8.59 -0.17 -51.89
N ILE A 48 9.47 0.35 -51.04
CA ILE A 48 10.92 0.20 -51.17
C ILE A 48 11.43 -0.52 -49.93
N GLN A 49 11.80 -1.80 -50.05
CA GLN A 49 12.36 -2.57 -48.96
C GLN A 49 13.76 -2.07 -48.60
N THR A 50 13.98 -1.69 -47.35
CA THR A 50 15.26 -1.09 -46.90
C THR A 50 16.38 -2.11 -46.73
N ARG A 51 16.06 -3.40 -46.50
CA ARG A 51 17.03 -4.50 -46.35
C ARG A 51 16.48 -5.79 -46.95
N GLY A 52 17.31 -6.52 -47.71
CA GLY A 52 16.92 -7.76 -48.39
C GLY A 52 15.90 -7.54 -49.52
N THR A 53 15.40 -8.64 -50.10
CA THR A 53 14.56 -8.63 -51.32
C THR A 53 13.25 -9.40 -51.16
N SER A 54 12.94 -9.89 -49.95
CA SER A 54 11.82 -10.81 -49.69
C SER A 54 10.45 -10.28 -50.13
N PHE A 55 10.17 -8.99 -49.91
CA PHE A 55 8.90 -8.39 -50.33
C PHE A 55 8.81 -8.23 -51.86
N VAL A 56 9.92 -7.90 -52.51
CA VAL A 56 9.99 -7.82 -53.98
C VAL A 56 9.76 -9.20 -54.60
N GLN A 57 10.39 -10.23 -54.05
CA GLN A 57 10.20 -11.62 -54.45
C GLN A 57 8.75 -12.08 -54.21
N PHE A 58 8.17 -11.71 -53.07
CA PHE A 58 6.76 -11.96 -52.74
C PHE A 58 5.81 -11.36 -53.79
N MET A 59 6.01 -10.11 -54.19
CA MET A 59 5.21 -9.48 -55.24
C MET A 59 5.42 -10.12 -56.61
N SER A 60 6.66 -10.47 -56.95
CA SER A 60 7.00 -11.13 -58.22
C SER A 60 6.36 -12.51 -58.35
N ALA A 61 6.35 -13.30 -57.28
CA ALA A 61 5.73 -14.63 -57.26
C ALA A 61 4.19 -14.58 -57.40
N ARG A 62 3.55 -13.47 -57.02
CA ARG A 62 2.10 -13.29 -57.17
C ARG A 62 1.68 -12.85 -58.57
N GLN A 63 2.60 -12.32 -59.37
CA GLN A 63 2.35 -11.88 -60.74
C GLN A 63 2.00 -13.03 -61.70
N THR A 64 2.46 -14.25 -61.41
CA THR A 64 2.21 -15.44 -62.24
C THR A 64 0.83 -16.05 -62.03
N ASN A 65 0.02 -15.54 -61.08
CA ASN A 65 -1.29 -16.08 -60.75
C ASN A 65 -2.41 -15.10 -61.19
N THR A 66 -3.32 -15.57 -62.04
CA THR A 66 -4.21 -14.72 -62.86
C THR A 66 -5.24 -13.90 -62.08
N ASP A 67 -5.59 -14.32 -60.86
CA ASP A 67 -6.61 -13.67 -60.00
C ASP A 67 -6.04 -12.63 -59.01
N SER A 68 -4.71 -12.47 -58.92
CA SER A 68 -4.05 -11.69 -57.85
C SER A 68 -3.15 -10.54 -58.31
N LYS A 69 -3.40 -10.02 -59.52
CA LYS A 69 -2.53 -9.01 -60.16
C LYS A 69 -2.37 -7.75 -59.29
N ALA A 70 -1.12 -7.40 -58.99
CA ALA A 70 -0.68 -6.14 -58.40
C ALA A 70 -1.20 -5.79 -56.97
N THR A 71 -1.51 -6.78 -56.13
CA THR A 71 -1.93 -6.54 -54.73
C THR A 71 -1.17 -7.40 -53.72
N TYR A 72 -1.08 -6.92 -52.48
CA TYR A 72 -0.67 -7.72 -51.33
C TYR A 72 -1.83 -7.84 -50.31
N PRO A 73 -1.97 -8.99 -49.62
CA PRO A 73 -3.03 -9.20 -48.64
C PRO A 73 -2.69 -8.58 -47.28
N ILE A 74 -3.74 -8.16 -46.57
CA ILE A 74 -3.74 -7.78 -45.15
C ILE A 74 -4.91 -8.50 -44.49
N ASP A 75 -4.62 -9.21 -43.40
CA ASP A 75 -5.66 -9.86 -42.61
C ASP A 75 -6.15 -8.95 -41.51
N THR A 76 -7.46 -8.84 -41.36
CA THR A 76 -8.14 -8.22 -40.23
C THR A 76 -8.91 -9.30 -39.51
N VAL A 77 -8.55 -9.57 -38.24
CA VAL A 77 -9.29 -10.53 -37.41
C VAL A 77 -10.42 -9.77 -36.75
N GLN A 78 -11.65 -10.19 -37.01
CA GLN A 78 -12.84 -9.62 -36.42
C GLN A 78 -13.05 -10.17 -34.99
N TYR A 79 -13.85 -9.48 -34.19
CA TYR A 79 -14.14 -9.88 -32.81
C TYR A 79 -14.83 -11.25 -32.69
N ASN A 80 -15.53 -11.70 -33.74
CA ASN A 80 -16.13 -13.04 -33.83
C ASN A 80 -15.12 -14.13 -34.28
N GLY A 81 -13.85 -13.76 -34.51
CA GLY A 81 -12.79 -14.65 -34.96
C GLY A 81 -12.66 -14.82 -36.46
N GLU A 82 -13.62 -14.34 -37.25
CA GLU A 82 -13.53 -14.36 -38.71
C GLU A 82 -12.36 -13.49 -39.18
N THR A 83 -11.57 -14.00 -40.11
CA THR A 83 -10.47 -13.24 -40.70
C THR A 83 -10.87 -12.72 -42.07
N GLU A 84 -10.95 -11.40 -42.19
CA GLU A 84 -11.18 -10.71 -43.46
C GLU A 84 -9.83 -10.35 -44.09
N THR A 85 -9.57 -10.85 -45.31
CA THR A 85 -8.37 -10.49 -46.07
C THR A 85 -8.70 -9.38 -47.07
N VAL A 86 -8.10 -8.21 -46.89
CA VAL A 86 -8.16 -7.09 -47.83
C VAL A 86 -6.92 -7.10 -48.73
N PHE A 87 -7.12 -6.96 -50.04
CA PHE A 87 -6.03 -6.90 -51.02
C PHE A 87 -5.73 -5.44 -51.37
N VAL A 88 -4.55 -4.95 -50.96
CA VAL A 88 -4.13 -3.56 -51.18
C VAL A 88 -3.26 -3.49 -52.43
N LYS A 89 -3.58 -2.55 -53.32
CA LYS A 89 -2.84 -2.34 -54.57
C LYS A 89 -1.41 -1.87 -54.29
N CYS A 90 -0.47 -2.44 -55.04
CA CYS A 90 0.94 -2.08 -55.05
C CYS A 90 1.30 -1.68 -56.48
N PHE A 91 1.84 -0.48 -56.67
CA PHE A 91 2.17 0.01 -58.02
C PHE A 91 3.61 -0.31 -58.42
N GLY A 92 4.50 -0.49 -57.44
CA GLY A 92 5.86 -0.97 -57.63
C GLY A 92 6.48 -1.45 -56.32
N ALA A 93 7.41 -2.41 -56.42
CA ALA A 93 8.18 -2.92 -55.28
C ALA A 93 9.67 -2.96 -55.63
N PHE A 94 10.48 -2.30 -54.82
CA PHE A 94 11.93 -2.16 -55.01
C PHE A 94 12.68 -2.53 -53.74
N SER A 95 14.01 -2.65 -53.83
CA SER A 95 14.87 -2.94 -52.69
C SER A 95 16.14 -2.07 -52.71
N LEU A 96 16.52 -1.57 -51.54
CA LEU A 96 17.81 -0.91 -51.27
C LEU A 96 18.84 -1.88 -50.68
N GLY A 97 18.49 -3.16 -50.51
CA GLY A 97 19.30 -4.12 -49.77
C GLY A 97 20.68 -4.41 -50.37
N HIS A 98 20.84 -4.21 -51.69
CA HIS A 98 22.10 -4.39 -52.41
C HIS A 98 22.22 -3.35 -53.54
N ALA A 99 23.44 -3.00 -53.93
CA ALA A 99 23.71 -1.95 -54.91
C ALA A 99 22.97 -2.13 -56.26
N PRO A 100 22.92 -3.32 -56.89
CA PRO A 100 22.20 -3.49 -58.17
C PRO A 100 20.68 -3.22 -58.06
N ASN A 101 20.07 -3.52 -56.90
CA ASN A 101 18.65 -3.28 -56.68
C ASN A 101 18.36 -1.79 -56.44
N LYS A 102 19.28 -1.10 -55.74
CA LYS A 102 19.24 0.36 -55.56
C LYS A 102 19.37 1.07 -56.92
N ASP A 103 20.31 0.64 -57.76
CA ASP A 103 20.45 1.17 -59.13
C ASP A 103 19.17 0.98 -59.96
N ALA A 104 18.47 -0.15 -59.79
CA ALA A 104 17.21 -0.42 -60.47
C ALA A 104 16.09 0.52 -60.02
N LEU A 105 15.99 0.87 -58.74
CA LEU A 105 15.02 1.88 -58.25
C LEU A 105 15.20 3.21 -58.98
N TYR A 106 16.44 3.72 -59.02
CA TYR A 106 16.70 5.01 -59.66
C TYR A 106 16.50 4.94 -61.17
N ARG A 107 17.09 3.94 -61.84
CA ARG A 107 17.02 3.81 -63.30
C ARG A 107 15.60 3.52 -63.80
N GLU A 108 14.92 2.52 -63.25
CA GLU A 108 13.66 2.01 -63.81
C GLU A 108 12.43 2.81 -63.38
N LEU A 109 12.48 3.48 -62.22
CA LEU A 109 11.36 4.26 -61.69
C LEU A 109 11.65 5.77 -61.68
N ILE A 110 12.62 6.22 -60.89
CA ILE A 110 12.80 7.65 -60.58
C ILE A 110 13.24 8.45 -61.82
N HIS A 111 14.18 7.92 -62.61
CA HIS A 111 14.67 8.60 -63.80
C HIS A 111 13.80 8.36 -65.04
N SER A 112 13.16 7.19 -65.17
CA SER A 112 12.50 6.77 -66.41
C SER A 112 10.98 6.94 -66.43
N ARG A 113 10.30 6.92 -65.27
CA ARG A 113 8.83 6.82 -65.21
C ARG A 113 8.16 7.88 -64.34
N MET A 114 8.79 8.28 -63.24
CA MET A 114 8.22 9.30 -62.34
C MET A 114 8.34 10.69 -62.95
N THR A 115 7.26 11.46 -62.89
CA THR A 115 7.22 12.86 -63.32
C THR A 115 7.11 13.84 -62.15
N ARG A 116 6.81 13.37 -60.94
CA ARG A 116 6.77 14.16 -59.70
C ARG A 116 6.85 13.24 -58.49
N CYS A 117 7.09 13.79 -57.30
CA CYS A 117 6.96 13.07 -56.03
C CYS A 117 6.16 13.92 -55.03
N ASN A 118 5.02 13.40 -54.59
CA ASN A 118 4.08 14.09 -53.71
C ASN A 118 4.34 13.73 -52.23
N ILE A 119 4.53 12.44 -51.95
CA ILE A 119 4.69 11.92 -50.60
C ILE A 119 5.86 10.94 -50.55
N ILE A 120 6.68 11.05 -49.50
CA ILE A 120 7.58 9.98 -49.07
C ILE A 120 7.09 9.42 -47.74
N GLY A 121 6.69 8.15 -47.75
CA GLY A 121 6.30 7.40 -46.55
C GLY A 121 7.49 6.70 -45.92
N LEU A 122 7.61 6.72 -44.58
CA LEU A 122 8.69 6.07 -43.84
C LEU A 122 8.13 5.01 -42.89
N GLY A 123 8.54 3.76 -43.11
CA GLY A 123 8.24 2.59 -42.31
C GLY A 123 9.46 2.14 -41.52
N VAL A 124 9.97 3.03 -40.66
CA VAL A 124 11.14 2.78 -39.81
C VAL A 124 10.73 2.58 -38.35
N THR A 125 11.57 1.90 -37.60
CA THR A 125 11.44 1.82 -36.13
C THR A 125 12.20 2.96 -35.47
N GLU A 126 11.99 3.17 -34.17
CA GLU A 126 12.79 4.07 -33.32
C GLU A 126 14.30 3.92 -33.56
N ALA A 127 14.80 2.68 -33.70
CA ALA A 127 16.20 2.42 -34.01
C ALA A 127 16.65 3.05 -35.34
N GLY A 128 15.77 3.07 -36.36
CA GLY A 128 16.03 3.75 -37.63
C GLY A 128 16.07 5.28 -37.51
N LEU A 129 15.39 5.85 -36.52
CA LEU A 129 15.33 7.30 -36.25
C LEU A 129 16.37 7.79 -35.24
N SER A 130 17.14 6.88 -34.65
CA SER A 130 18.07 7.18 -33.54
C SER A 130 19.19 8.17 -33.88
N SER A 131 19.58 8.28 -35.15
CA SER A 131 20.72 9.10 -35.59
C SER A 131 20.62 9.45 -37.08
N PRO A 132 21.19 10.59 -37.54
CA PRO A 132 21.31 10.91 -38.97
C PRO A 132 22.23 9.93 -39.73
N GLU A 133 23.00 9.09 -39.01
CA GLU A 133 23.95 8.14 -39.59
C GLU A 133 23.36 6.76 -39.87
N THR A 134 22.10 6.51 -39.48
CA THR A 134 21.44 5.24 -39.82
C THR A 134 21.29 5.12 -41.33
N GLN A 135 21.39 3.89 -41.84
CA GLN A 135 21.33 3.64 -43.29
C GLN A 135 20.04 4.19 -43.92
N VAL A 136 18.91 4.08 -43.24
CA VAL A 136 17.64 4.59 -43.76
C VAL A 136 17.55 6.11 -43.81
N MET A 137 18.21 6.83 -42.88
CA MET A 137 18.33 8.29 -42.96
C MET A 137 19.27 8.71 -44.09
N LYS A 138 20.34 7.94 -44.35
CA LYS A 138 21.21 8.14 -45.51
C LYS A 138 20.46 7.96 -46.82
N ASP A 139 19.71 6.86 -46.95
CA ASP A 139 18.93 6.56 -48.15
C ASP A 139 17.81 7.60 -48.38
N LEU A 140 17.16 8.07 -47.31
CA LEU A 140 16.18 9.17 -47.41
C LEU A 140 16.82 10.47 -47.89
N TYR A 141 17.98 10.85 -47.34
CA TYR A 141 18.69 12.06 -47.73
C TYR A 141 19.14 12.01 -49.20
N GLU A 142 19.64 10.87 -49.64
CA GLU A 142 19.99 10.64 -51.05
C GLU A 142 18.77 10.77 -51.96
N LEU A 143 17.65 10.16 -51.59
CA LEU A 143 16.40 10.26 -52.35
C LEU A 143 15.91 11.71 -52.46
N LEU A 144 15.95 12.46 -51.36
CA LEU A 144 15.59 13.89 -51.35
C LEU A 144 16.54 14.73 -52.19
N THR A 145 17.83 14.39 -52.22
CA THR A 145 18.84 15.06 -53.07
C THR A 145 18.51 14.86 -54.54
N VAL A 146 18.14 13.64 -54.95
CA VAL A 146 17.70 13.35 -56.32
C VAL A 146 16.41 14.10 -56.67
N CYS A 147 15.44 14.17 -55.75
CA CYS A 147 14.22 14.96 -55.96
C CYS A 147 14.52 16.46 -56.12
N CYS A 148 15.42 17.02 -55.30
CA CYS A 148 15.87 18.42 -55.42
C CYS A 148 16.53 18.68 -56.77
N GLN A 149 17.47 17.81 -57.19
CA GLN A 149 18.18 17.94 -58.46
C GLN A 149 17.23 17.81 -59.66
N LYS A 150 16.24 16.94 -59.61
CA LYS A 150 15.25 16.83 -60.70
C LYS A 150 14.29 18.02 -60.74
N GLN A 151 13.85 18.52 -59.59
CA GLN A 151 12.90 19.63 -59.51
C GLN A 151 13.52 20.99 -59.87
N TYR A 152 14.80 21.20 -59.56
CA TYR A 152 15.47 22.49 -59.72
C TYR A 152 16.75 22.45 -60.58
N GLY A 153 17.07 21.30 -61.17
CA GLY A 153 18.11 21.15 -62.18
C GLY A 153 17.57 21.27 -63.61
N ASP A 154 18.30 20.72 -64.58
CA ASP A 154 17.98 20.88 -66.02
C ASP A 154 16.83 19.99 -66.52
N ASP A 155 16.31 19.08 -65.69
CA ASP A 155 15.25 18.12 -66.07
C ASP A 155 13.85 18.76 -66.09
N LYS A 156 13.50 19.37 -67.22
CA LYS A 156 12.18 20.01 -67.43
C LYS A 156 10.99 19.03 -67.44
N SER A 157 11.22 17.72 -67.38
CA SER A 157 10.15 16.73 -67.32
C SER A 157 9.58 16.53 -65.90
N TRP A 158 10.33 16.93 -64.87
CA TRP A 158 9.92 16.83 -63.48
C TRP A 158 9.04 18.01 -63.07
N GLN A 159 7.86 17.70 -62.56
CA GLN A 159 6.83 18.66 -62.16
C GLN A 159 6.86 18.85 -60.64
N ALA A 160 6.42 20.02 -60.20
CA ALA A 160 6.29 20.30 -58.77
C ALA A 160 5.28 19.31 -58.11
N PRO A 161 5.45 19.01 -56.81
CA PRO A 161 4.50 18.20 -56.05
C PRO A 161 3.05 18.71 -56.22
N ASN A 162 2.12 17.77 -56.40
CA ASN A 162 0.68 18.04 -56.48
C ASN A 162 0.06 18.25 -55.08
N THR A 163 0.61 19.20 -54.34
CA THR A 163 0.14 19.58 -53.01
C THR A 163 -0.27 21.05 -53.01
N PRO A 164 -1.16 21.49 -52.10
CA PRO A 164 -1.64 22.87 -52.09
C PRO A 164 -0.52 23.92 -52.07
N ASN A 165 0.59 23.63 -51.38
CA ASN A 165 1.76 24.50 -51.27
C ASN A 165 2.98 24.02 -52.12
N GLN A 166 2.77 23.07 -53.04
CA GLN A 166 3.83 22.48 -53.88
C GLN A 166 5.04 21.92 -53.10
N LYS A 167 4.80 21.44 -51.87
CA LYS A 167 5.80 20.79 -51.03
C LYS A 167 5.71 19.27 -51.11
N LEU A 168 6.85 18.61 -51.06
CA LEU A 168 6.95 17.17 -50.88
C LEU A 168 6.67 16.84 -49.41
N CYS A 169 5.73 15.93 -49.12
CA CYS A 169 5.37 15.58 -47.74
C CYS A 169 6.10 14.33 -47.26
N ILE A 170 6.69 14.39 -46.06
CA ILE A 170 7.27 13.24 -45.36
C ILE A 170 6.31 12.78 -44.28
N ILE A 171 5.92 11.50 -44.32
CA ILE A 171 4.99 10.89 -43.35
C ILE A 171 5.66 9.65 -42.75
N ASN A 172 5.79 9.59 -41.43
CA ASN A 172 6.45 8.49 -40.73
C ASN A 172 5.46 7.59 -39.97
N MET A 173 5.78 6.30 -39.80
CA MET A 173 4.93 5.31 -39.12
C MET A 173 5.41 4.88 -37.73
N ASP A 174 6.45 5.52 -37.20
CA ASP A 174 6.94 5.27 -35.84
C ASP A 174 6.22 6.15 -34.81
N ASN A 175 6.22 5.72 -33.54
CA ASN A 175 5.59 6.42 -32.43
C ASN A 175 6.54 7.32 -31.62
N VAL A 176 7.78 7.55 -32.09
CA VAL A 176 8.66 8.61 -31.55
C VAL A 176 7.90 9.95 -31.55
N PRO A 177 7.74 10.62 -30.39
CA PRO A 177 7.09 11.92 -30.33
C PRO A 177 7.80 12.94 -31.22
N ASN A 178 7.03 13.76 -31.93
CA ASN A 178 7.55 14.77 -32.87
C ASN A 178 8.49 14.17 -33.95
N ASN A 179 8.16 12.98 -34.45
CA ASN A 179 8.98 12.26 -35.41
C ASN A 179 9.30 13.05 -36.70
N GLY A 180 8.39 13.89 -37.18
CA GLY A 180 8.63 14.77 -38.34
C GLY A 180 9.74 15.77 -38.05
N ASP A 181 9.71 16.41 -36.87
CA ASP A 181 10.74 17.36 -36.44
C ASP A 181 12.10 16.66 -36.26
N VAL A 182 12.11 15.43 -35.73
CA VAL A 182 13.32 14.60 -35.59
C VAL A 182 13.93 14.30 -36.97
N ILE A 183 13.11 13.89 -37.94
CA ILE A 183 13.59 13.60 -39.30
C ILE A 183 14.12 14.88 -39.96
N GLN A 184 13.41 16.01 -39.83
CA GLN A 184 13.86 17.29 -40.37
C GLN A 184 15.24 17.66 -39.82
N LYS A 185 15.44 17.54 -38.50
CA LYS A 185 16.72 17.79 -37.84
C LYS A 185 17.83 16.90 -38.42
N HIS A 186 17.56 15.61 -38.62
CA HIS A 186 18.53 14.69 -39.21
C HIS A 186 18.88 15.06 -40.65
N MET A 187 17.89 15.40 -41.48
CA MET A 187 18.13 15.80 -42.87
C MET A 187 18.94 17.10 -42.96
N LEU A 188 18.65 18.09 -42.10
CA LEU A 188 19.41 19.34 -42.02
C LEU A 188 20.85 19.11 -41.55
N ALA A 189 21.07 18.21 -40.59
CA ALA A 189 22.41 17.85 -40.14
C ALA A 189 23.23 17.22 -41.27
N ARG A 190 22.62 16.35 -42.08
CA ARG A 190 23.28 15.77 -43.26
C ARG A 190 23.59 16.83 -44.32
N ALA A 191 22.66 17.74 -44.60
CA ALA A 191 22.86 18.84 -45.55
C ALA A 191 24.03 19.75 -45.15
N ALA A 192 24.21 20.01 -43.85
CA ALA A 192 25.32 20.80 -43.34
C ALA A 192 26.68 20.09 -43.51
N SER A 193 26.73 18.77 -43.34
CA SER A 193 27.96 17.98 -43.57
C SER A 193 28.35 17.93 -45.05
N ASP A 194 27.39 17.86 -45.96
CA ASP A 194 27.62 17.85 -47.42
C ASP A 194 28.19 19.20 -47.93
N GLN A 195 27.73 20.33 -47.38
CA GLN A 195 28.20 21.67 -47.77
C GLN A 195 29.65 21.98 -47.38
N ALA A 196 30.25 21.20 -46.47
CA ALA A 196 31.65 21.38 -46.09
C ALA A 196 32.63 20.87 -47.17
N ASP A 197 32.18 20.04 -48.11
CA ASP A 197 33.02 19.32 -49.07
C ASP A 197 32.92 19.83 -50.54
N ASP A 198 31.98 20.71 -50.90
CA ASP A 198 31.80 21.17 -52.29
C ASP A 198 31.60 22.69 -52.41
N THR A 199 32.43 23.36 -53.22
CA THR A 199 32.42 24.81 -53.47
C THR A 199 32.05 25.19 -54.92
N SER A 200 31.44 24.28 -55.70
CA SER A 200 31.09 24.56 -57.10
C SER A 200 29.57 24.68 -57.41
N LYS A 201 29.27 25.84 -58.01
CA LYS A 201 28.04 26.44 -58.61
C LYS A 201 26.76 25.62 -58.96
N SER A 202 25.65 26.36 -58.80
CA SER A 202 24.39 26.42 -59.60
C SER A 202 23.22 25.46 -59.38
N THR A 203 23.03 24.97 -58.15
CA THR A 203 21.80 24.27 -57.75
C THR A 203 21.28 24.87 -56.44
N MET A 204 19.96 24.82 -56.20
CA MET A 204 19.37 25.21 -54.91
C MET A 204 20.12 24.50 -53.77
N ALA A 205 20.51 25.24 -52.73
CA ALA A 205 21.18 24.64 -51.59
C ALA A 205 20.25 23.62 -50.92
N MET A 206 20.72 22.40 -50.65
CA MET A 206 19.88 21.34 -50.08
C MET A 206 19.17 21.76 -48.78
N THR A 207 19.83 22.58 -47.96
CA THR A 207 19.24 23.20 -46.77
C THR A 207 18.01 24.07 -47.09
N GLU A 208 18.07 24.87 -48.16
CA GLU A 208 16.96 25.71 -48.61
C GLU A 208 15.80 24.83 -49.11
N TYR A 209 16.10 23.80 -49.91
CA TYR A 209 15.12 22.83 -50.38
C TYR A 209 14.36 22.16 -49.23
N LEU A 210 15.09 21.64 -48.24
CA LEU A 210 14.53 20.97 -47.05
C LEU A 210 13.64 21.90 -46.21
N GLN A 211 13.94 23.20 -46.16
CA GLN A 211 13.17 24.17 -45.36
C GLN A 211 11.94 24.72 -46.11
N GLN A 212 12.09 25.02 -47.40
CA GLN A 212 11.06 25.70 -48.19
C GLN A 212 10.16 24.73 -48.95
N HIS A 213 10.67 23.59 -49.41
CA HIS A 213 9.98 22.70 -50.36
C HIS A 213 9.66 21.30 -49.82
N VAL A 214 10.05 20.98 -48.59
CA VAL A 214 9.70 19.73 -47.92
C VAL A 214 8.88 20.01 -46.66
N ALA A 215 7.81 19.25 -46.47
CA ALA A 215 6.96 19.29 -45.27
C ALA A 215 7.17 18.01 -44.46
N PHE A 216 7.84 18.13 -43.31
CA PHE A 216 8.02 17.03 -42.37
C PHE A 216 6.84 16.99 -41.41
N LEU A 217 5.93 16.03 -41.61
CA LEU A 217 4.68 15.97 -40.87
C LEU A 217 4.84 15.06 -39.65
N ASN A 218 4.44 15.57 -38.49
CA ASN A 218 4.40 14.79 -37.26
C ASN A 218 3.21 13.83 -37.28
N THR A 219 3.42 12.59 -36.85
CA THR A 219 2.39 11.55 -36.89
C THR A 219 2.26 10.78 -35.57
N MET A 220 1.12 10.11 -35.41
CA MET A 220 0.88 9.11 -34.37
C MET A 220 0.18 7.92 -35.01
N VAL A 221 0.59 6.69 -34.69
CA VAL A 221 0.01 5.46 -35.25
C VAL A 221 -0.51 4.57 -34.15
N ASP A 222 -1.80 4.24 -34.14
CA ASP A 222 -2.40 3.39 -33.10
C ASP A 222 -3.21 2.24 -33.71
N ARG A 223 -2.53 1.15 -34.06
CA ARG A 223 -3.16 -0.10 -34.51
C ARG A 223 -2.33 -1.31 -34.07
N ILE A 224 -2.95 -2.31 -33.47
CA ILE A 224 -2.28 -3.55 -33.08
C ILE A 224 -2.05 -4.38 -34.35
N THR A 225 -0.80 -4.77 -34.58
CA THR A 225 -0.40 -5.57 -35.74
C THR A 225 0.47 -6.76 -35.33
N SER A 226 0.22 -7.89 -35.95
CA SER A 226 0.96 -9.15 -35.91
C SER A 226 1.12 -9.68 -37.34
N GLN A 227 1.47 -10.95 -37.51
CA GLN A 227 1.66 -11.54 -38.83
C GLN A 227 0.92 -12.86 -38.95
N ARG A 228 0.47 -13.20 -40.16
CA ARG A 228 -0.13 -14.51 -40.43
C ARG A 228 0.91 -15.61 -40.14
N PRO A 229 0.59 -16.63 -39.33
CA PRO A 229 1.46 -17.78 -39.13
C PRO A 229 1.87 -18.42 -40.47
N GLY A 230 3.14 -18.80 -40.60
CA GLY A 230 3.67 -19.41 -41.83
C GLY A 230 3.81 -18.47 -43.04
N SER A 231 3.63 -17.15 -42.88
CA SER A 231 3.77 -16.17 -43.98
C SER A 231 5.13 -15.49 -44.06
N ASP A 232 6.08 -15.85 -43.20
CA ASP A 232 7.39 -15.18 -43.07
C ASP A 232 7.31 -13.65 -42.95
N GLY A 233 6.26 -13.16 -42.28
CA GLY A 233 6.00 -11.73 -42.10
C GLY A 233 5.50 -11.00 -43.35
N MET A 234 5.23 -11.73 -44.45
CA MET A 234 4.74 -11.15 -45.71
C MET A 234 3.27 -10.79 -45.68
N ILE A 235 2.47 -11.34 -44.77
CA ILE A 235 1.05 -10.99 -44.64
C ILE A 235 0.82 -10.36 -43.27
N PRO A 236 0.65 -9.02 -43.20
CA PRO A 236 0.27 -8.36 -41.97
C PRO A 236 -1.09 -8.88 -41.48
N ARG A 237 -1.20 -9.14 -40.19
CA ARG A 237 -2.43 -9.54 -39.51
C ARG A 237 -2.74 -8.48 -38.46
N CYS A 238 -3.95 -7.95 -38.43
CA CYS A 238 -4.30 -6.78 -37.63
C CYS A 238 -5.63 -6.99 -36.90
N GLU A 239 -5.86 -6.19 -35.88
CA GLU A 239 -7.19 -5.96 -35.31
C GLU A 239 -8.07 -5.12 -36.29
N PRO A 240 -9.40 -5.01 -36.04
CA PRO A 240 -10.27 -4.08 -36.75
C PRO A 240 -9.72 -2.66 -36.71
N ILE A 241 -9.98 -1.87 -37.74
CA ILE A 241 -9.39 -0.52 -37.88
C ILE A 241 -9.93 0.38 -36.74
N PRO A 242 -9.07 0.90 -35.85
CA PRO A 242 -9.50 1.77 -34.77
C PRO A 242 -9.81 3.18 -35.30
N ALA A 243 -10.56 3.96 -34.52
CA ALA A 243 -11.00 5.30 -34.92
C ALA A 243 -9.83 6.24 -35.27
N LYS A 244 -8.69 6.07 -34.59
CA LYS A 244 -7.46 6.87 -34.76
C LYS A 244 -6.25 5.99 -35.10
N ALA A 245 -6.35 5.19 -36.17
CA ALA A 245 -5.26 4.35 -36.64
C ALA A 245 -4.02 5.15 -37.09
N LEU A 246 -4.22 6.30 -37.75
CA LEU A 246 -3.16 7.20 -38.18
C LEU A 246 -3.59 8.65 -37.97
N VAL A 247 -2.86 9.39 -37.14
CA VAL A 247 -3.03 10.82 -36.98
C VAL A 247 -1.86 11.54 -37.65
N ILE A 248 -2.15 12.52 -38.51
CA ILE A 248 -1.13 13.37 -39.16
C ILE A 248 -1.38 14.81 -38.76
N CYS A 249 -0.34 15.49 -38.27
CA CYS A 249 -0.41 16.92 -38.01
C CYS A 249 0.05 17.70 -39.23
N ASP A 250 -0.88 18.42 -39.85
CA ASP A 250 -0.66 19.26 -41.01
C ASP A 250 -1.19 20.68 -40.73
N PRO A 251 -0.43 21.50 -39.98
CA PRO A 251 -0.87 22.85 -39.60
C PRO A 251 -0.89 23.84 -40.75
N ARG A 252 -0.24 23.54 -41.87
CA ARG A 252 -0.11 24.43 -43.03
C ARG A 252 -0.93 23.99 -44.24
N GLY A 253 -1.61 22.84 -44.16
CA GLY A 253 -2.34 22.27 -45.29
C GLY A 253 -1.42 21.82 -46.43
N ASP A 254 -0.26 21.27 -46.09
CA ASP A 254 0.76 20.80 -47.04
C ASP A 254 0.35 19.45 -47.69
N LEU A 255 -0.53 18.65 -47.08
CA LEU A 255 -0.96 17.35 -47.64
C LEU A 255 -1.74 17.50 -48.96
N PRO A 256 -1.69 16.50 -49.87
CA PRO A 256 -2.53 16.47 -51.06
C PRO A 256 -4.01 16.63 -50.73
N THR A 257 -4.77 17.30 -51.61
CA THR A 257 -6.19 17.60 -51.38
C THR A 257 -7.07 16.35 -51.23
N CYS A 258 -6.63 15.20 -51.75
CA CYS A 258 -7.30 13.92 -51.61
C CYS A 258 -7.33 13.40 -50.15
N PHE A 259 -6.49 13.92 -49.25
CA PHE A 259 -6.51 13.62 -47.81
C PHE A 259 -7.62 14.36 -47.04
N ARG A 260 -8.41 15.22 -47.71
CA ARG A 260 -9.53 15.96 -47.09
C ARG A 260 -10.70 15.06 -46.69
N ASP A 261 -10.93 13.95 -47.39
CA ASP A 261 -11.84 12.89 -46.93
C ASP A 261 -11.08 11.92 -46.02
N ASN A 262 -11.03 12.27 -44.73
CA ASN A 262 -10.34 11.47 -43.71
C ASN A 262 -11.30 10.53 -42.96
N SER A 263 -12.50 10.27 -43.48
CA SER A 263 -13.50 9.43 -42.78
C SER A 263 -13.19 7.92 -42.83
N LYS A 264 -12.16 7.50 -43.57
CA LYS A 264 -11.84 6.10 -43.85
C LYS A 264 -10.48 5.69 -43.31
N TYR A 265 -10.32 4.40 -43.02
CA TYR A 265 -9.05 3.78 -42.58
C TYR A 265 -8.47 4.33 -41.27
N GLY A 266 -9.30 4.96 -40.42
CA GLY A 266 -8.86 5.52 -39.14
C GLY A 266 -7.87 6.69 -39.29
N LEU A 267 -7.86 7.36 -40.44
CA LEU A 267 -7.01 8.51 -40.72
C LEU A 267 -7.60 9.77 -40.07
N VAL A 268 -6.81 10.53 -39.31
CA VAL A 268 -7.23 11.81 -38.73
C VAL A 268 -6.19 12.88 -39.02
N ILE A 269 -6.65 14.01 -39.56
CA ILE A 269 -5.77 15.15 -39.85
C ILE A 269 -5.96 16.22 -38.77
N ARG A 270 -4.87 16.65 -38.14
CA ARG A 270 -4.86 17.72 -37.12
C ARG A 270 -4.18 18.96 -37.69
N THR A 271 -4.89 20.08 -37.73
CA THR A 271 -4.35 21.39 -38.13
C THR A 271 -3.71 22.15 -36.97
N ASN A 272 -3.90 21.69 -35.73
CA ASN A 272 -3.31 22.28 -34.53
C ASN A 272 -2.29 21.30 -33.92
N PRO A 273 -1.01 21.68 -33.78
CA PRO A 273 0.02 20.85 -33.13
C PRO A 273 -0.34 20.42 -31.69
N LEU A 274 -1.14 21.22 -30.97
CA LEU A 274 -1.60 20.85 -29.63
C LEU A 274 -2.57 19.66 -29.64
N HIS A 275 -3.34 19.46 -30.72
CA HIS A 275 -4.27 18.34 -30.81
C HIS A 275 -3.54 17.00 -30.97
N ILE A 276 -2.50 16.93 -31.81
CA ILE A 276 -1.70 15.69 -31.94
C ILE A 276 -0.93 15.38 -30.66
N GLN A 277 -0.47 16.40 -29.92
CA GLN A 277 0.13 16.19 -28.60
C GLN A 277 -0.88 15.58 -27.61
N GLY A 278 -2.14 16.03 -27.65
CA GLY A 278 -3.24 15.41 -26.91
C GLY A 278 -3.49 13.95 -27.31
N ASP A 279 -3.53 13.64 -28.61
CA ASP A 279 -3.72 12.28 -29.12
C ASP A 279 -2.57 11.34 -28.69
N ILE A 280 -1.31 11.80 -28.77
CA ILE A 280 -0.14 11.04 -28.30
C ILE A 280 -0.23 10.80 -26.79
N ALA A 281 -0.56 11.83 -26.02
CA ALA A 281 -0.69 11.70 -24.57
C ALA A 281 -1.78 10.70 -24.18
N LEU A 282 -2.96 10.75 -24.82
CA LEU A 282 -4.04 9.81 -24.59
C LEU A 282 -3.61 8.37 -24.90
N LYS A 283 -2.99 8.15 -26.06
CA LYS A 283 -2.48 6.82 -26.42
C LYS A 283 -1.47 6.31 -25.40
N LEU A 284 -0.49 7.14 -25.01
CA LEU A 284 0.56 6.74 -24.08
C LEU A 284 -0.01 6.40 -22.69
N ARG A 285 -0.98 7.19 -22.21
CA ARG A 285 -1.51 7.09 -20.84
C ARG A 285 -2.73 6.18 -20.69
N VAL A 286 -3.47 5.91 -21.75
CA VAL A 286 -4.62 4.99 -21.72
C VAL A 286 -4.19 3.65 -22.28
N ALA A 287 -3.91 3.58 -23.58
CA ALA A 287 -3.63 2.31 -24.25
C ALA A 287 -2.31 1.68 -23.76
N ASN A 288 -1.20 2.42 -23.89
CA ASN A 288 0.11 1.87 -23.56
C ASN A 288 0.33 1.68 -22.05
N ALA A 289 -0.24 2.57 -21.23
CA ALA A 289 -0.10 2.50 -19.78
C ALA A 289 -0.86 1.32 -19.19
N THR A 290 -2.11 1.06 -19.61
CA THR A 290 -2.88 -0.10 -19.16
C THR A 290 -2.21 -1.41 -19.60
N HIS A 291 -1.67 -1.47 -20.82
CA HIS A 291 -0.80 -2.58 -21.23
C HIS A 291 0.42 -2.75 -20.32
N THR A 292 1.14 -1.67 -20.01
CA THR A 292 2.30 -1.73 -19.10
C THR A 292 1.93 -2.05 -17.65
N ALA A 293 0.71 -1.72 -17.23
CA ALA A 293 0.24 -2.01 -15.89
C ALA A 293 -0.06 -3.51 -15.68
N ILE A 294 -0.34 -4.26 -16.75
CA ILE A 294 -0.78 -5.66 -16.66
C ILE A 294 0.18 -6.67 -17.32
N ALA A 295 0.89 -6.30 -18.38
CA ALA A 295 1.68 -7.26 -19.17
C ALA A 295 2.75 -7.98 -18.35
N GLN A 296 3.40 -7.28 -17.40
CA GLN A 296 4.36 -7.89 -16.48
C GLN A 296 3.69 -8.88 -15.52
N ALA A 297 2.50 -8.56 -15.00
CA ALA A 297 1.76 -9.48 -14.13
C ALA A 297 1.34 -10.74 -14.90
N MET A 298 0.80 -10.56 -16.12
CA MET A 298 0.45 -11.67 -17.02
C MET A 298 1.68 -12.54 -17.34
N ALA A 299 2.80 -11.92 -17.73
CA ALA A 299 4.02 -12.67 -18.05
C ALA A 299 4.57 -13.43 -16.84
N LEU A 300 4.54 -12.84 -15.63
CA LEU A 300 4.93 -13.51 -14.39
C LEU A 300 4.05 -14.73 -14.08
N LEU A 301 2.75 -14.66 -14.40
CA LEU A 301 1.78 -15.75 -14.24
C LEU A 301 1.71 -16.70 -15.46
N GLN A 302 2.67 -16.62 -16.39
CA GLN A 302 2.74 -17.47 -17.59
C GLN A 302 1.58 -17.29 -18.59
N TRP A 303 0.90 -16.14 -18.55
CA TRP A 303 -0.11 -15.77 -19.53
C TRP A 303 0.60 -15.23 -20.78
N GLY A 304 0.78 -16.07 -21.80
CA GLY A 304 1.64 -15.77 -22.95
C GLY A 304 1.13 -14.69 -23.89
N ASN A 305 -0.18 -14.41 -23.91
CA ASN A 305 -0.80 -13.43 -24.81
C ASN A 305 -1.92 -12.64 -24.12
N THR A 306 -2.18 -11.41 -24.59
CA THR A 306 -3.20 -10.52 -24.01
C THR A 306 -4.65 -10.94 -24.26
N ASP A 307 -4.91 -11.77 -25.28
CA ASP A 307 -6.24 -12.30 -25.60
C ASP A 307 -6.82 -13.17 -24.48
N GLN A 308 -6.00 -13.69 -23.57
CA GLN A 308 -6.47 -14.38 -22.37
C GLN A 308 -7.35 -13.49 -21.46
N LEU A 309 -7.25 -12.16 -21.56
CA LEU A 309 -8.18 -11.25 -20.85
C LEU A 309 -9.63 -11.39 -21.37
N ALA A 310 -9.85 -11.94 -22.55
CA ALA A 310 -11.18 -12.19 -23.09
C ALA A 310 -11.96 -13.26 -22.32
N LEU A 311 -11.28 -14.09 -21.50
CA LEU A 311 -11.93 -15.06 -20.61
C LEU A 311 -12.91 -14.39 -19.63
N ALA A 312 -12.69 -13.13 -19.27
CA ALA A 312 -13.63 -12.35 -18.46
C ALA A 312 -14.95 -12.02 -19.18
N THR A 313 -14.99 -12.17 -20.51
CA THR A 313 -16.15 -11.85 -21.35
C THR A 313 -16.89 -13.08 -21.88
N THR A 314 -16.35 -14.28 -21.64
CA THR A 314 -16.97 -15.55 -22.06
C THR A 314 -18.07 -15.97 -21.08
N ASN A 315 -19.25 -16.35 -21.59
CA ASN A 315 -20.32 -16.90 -20.76
C ASN A 315 -19.92 -18.31 -20.31
N SER A 316 -19.70 -18.50 -19.01
CA SER A 316 -19.32 -19.77 -18.37
C SER A 316 -20.33 -20.92 -18.57
N ASN A 317 -21.54 -20.64 -19.06
CA ASN A 317 -22.62 -21.61 -19.18
C ASN A 317 -22.58 -22.47 -20.47
N GLN A 318 -21.51 -22.38 -21.28
CA GLN A 318 -21.47 -23.00 -22.62
C GLN A 318 -20.30 -23.94 -22.92
N ASP A 319 -19.27 -24.03 -22.07
CA ASP A 319 -18.14 -24.95 -22.27
C ASP A 319 -17.74 -25.61 -20.94
N ASP A 320 -17.86 -26.94 -20.87
CA ASP A 320 -17.53 -27.76 -19.68
C ASP A 320 -16.01 -27.85 -19.38
N ASP A 321 -15.14 -27.29 -20.23
CA ASP A 321 -13.67 -27.36 -20.15
C ASP A 321 -12.99 -26.02 -19.76
N ILE A 322 -13.74 -24.98 -19.37
CA ILE A 322 -13.17 -23.67 -19.01
C ILE A 322 -12.53 -23.73 -17.61
N ASN A 323 -11.27 -23.30 -17.50
CA ASN A 323 -10.59 -23.12 -16.22
C ASN A 323 -11.18 -21.92 -15.46
N GLU A 324 -11.99 -22.19 -14.42
CA GLU A 324 -12.64 -21.17 -13.59
C GLU A 324 -11.65 -20.19 -12.95
N ASP A 325 -10.49 -20.65 -12.48
CA ASP A 325 -9.46 -19.80 -11.86
C ASP A 325 -8.88 -18.79 -12.86
N ALA A 326 -8.74 -19.20 -14.13
CA ALA A 326 -8.27 -18.32 -15.19
C ALA A 326 -9.32 -17.23 -15.52
N VAL A 327 -10.62 -17.58 -15.47
CA VAL A 327 -11.71 -16.61 -15.65
C VAL A 327 -11.75 -15.61 -14.49
N LEU A 328 -11.63 -16.08 -13.24
CA LEU A 328 -11.56 -15.22 -12.06
C LEU A 328 -10.36 -14.27 -12.13
N THR A 329 -9.19 -14.77 -12.50
CA THR A 329 -7.98 -13.97 -12.69
C THR A 329 -8.15 -12.92 -13.80
N ALA A 330 -8.79 -13.26 -14.92
CA ALA A 330 -9.07 -12.32 -16.00
C ALA A 330 -10.01 -11.20 -15.54
N ASN A 331 -11.07 -11.55 -14.79
CA ASN A 331 -12.01 -10.57 -14.22
C ASN A 331 -11.29 -9.61 -13.27
N LEU A 332 -10.43 -10.15 -12.40
CA LEU A 332 -9.65 -9.38 -11.45
C LEU A 332 -8.67 -8.40 -12.15
N PHE A 333 -7.99 -8.87 -13.20
CA PHE A 333 -7.11 -8.04 -14.01
C PHE A 333 -7.85 -6.89 -14.70
N LEU A 334 -9.04 -7.15 -15.23
CA LEU A 334 -9.86 -6.10 -15.82
C LEU A 334 -10.39 -5.12 -14.76
N ALA A 335 -10.82 -5.60 -13.59
CA ALA A 335 -11.23 -4.72 -12.48
C ALA A 335 -10.08 -3.80 -12.04
N TYR A 336 -8.86 -4.33 -11.93
CA TYR A 336 -7.65 -3.55 -11.64
C TYR A 336 -7.38 -2.47 -12.70
N LEU A 337 -7.46 -2.81 -13.99
CA LEU A 337 -7.25 -1.85 -15.07
C LEU A 337 -8.33 -0.78 -15.11
N ASP A 338 -9.59 -1.16 -14.91
CA ASP A 338 -10.72 -0.24 -14.85
C ASP A 338 -10.55 0.75 -13.69
N ALA A 339 -10.14 0.26 -12.52
CA ALA A 339 -9.83 1.09 -11.36
C ALA A 339 -8.63 2.03 -11.59
N LEU A 340 -7.55 1.55 -12.23
CA LEU A 340 -6.40 2.40 -12.59
C LEU A 340 -6.83 3.55 -13.52
N VAL A 341 -7.68 3.26 -14.51
CA VAL A 341 -8.19 4.29 -15.42
C VAL A 341 -9.10 5.27 -14.70
N GLN A 342 -10.08 4.77 -13.95
CA GLN A 342 -11.08 5.57 -13.29
C GLN A 342 -10.51 6.47 -12.18
N HIS A 343 -9.59 5.93 -11.37
CA HIS A 343 -9.11 6.62 -10.17
C HIS A 343 -7.79 7.35 -10.36
N GLN A 344 -7.00 7.06 -11.40
CA GLN A 344 -5.68 7.66 -11.58
C GLN A 344 -5.50 8.34 -12.93
N ILE A 345 -5.80 7.66 -14.05
CA ILE A 345 -5.57 8.23 -15.38
C ILE A 345 -6.57 9.36 -15.70
N VAL A 346 -7.87 9.10 -15.55
CA VAL A 346 -8.93 10.08 -15.86
C VAL A 346 -8.85 11.33 -14.95
N PRO A 347 -8.61 11.22 -13.64
CA PRO A 347 -8.52 12.41 -12.77
C PRO A 347 -7.25 13.25 -12.95
N SER A 348 -6.22 12.73 -13.64
CA SER A 348 -4.96 13.47 -13.82
C SER A 348 -5.14 14.73 -14.68
N SER A 349 -4.72 15.89 -14.17
CA SER A 349 -5.00 17.21 -14.74
C SER A 349 -3.99 17.64 -15.82
N PHE A 350 -3.80 16.85 -16.88
CA PHE A 350 -2.91 17.24 -17.97
C PHE A 350 -3.51 18.40 -18.81
N PRO A 351 -2.73 19.43 -19.19
CA PRO A 351 -3.16 20.45 -20.15
C PRO A 351 -3.54 19.80 -21.48
N GLY A 352 -4.85 19.78 -21.80
CA GLY A 352 -5.39 19.11 -22.99
C GLY A 352 -6.60 18.22 -22.71
N PHE A 353 -6.79 17.77 -21.47
CA PHE A 353 -7.95 16.98 -21.07
C PHE A 353 -9.26 17.80 -21.10
N GLY A 354 -9.28 18.95 -20.43
CA GLY A 354 -10.52 19.72 -20.20
C GLY A 354 -11.07 20.51 -21.38
N THR A 355 -10.26 20.76 -22.44
CA THR A 355 -10.68 21.58 -23.60
C THR A 355 -10.58 20.85 -24.95
N HIS A 356 -9.81 19.76 -25.05
CA HIS A 356 -9.54 19.08 -26.32
C HIS A 356 -9.75 17.56 -26.32
N ALA A 357 -10.14 16.96 -25.19
CA ALA A 357 -10.44 15.53 -25.10
C ALA A 357 -11.47 15.15 -24.01
N PRO A 358 -12.77 15.47 -24.19
CA PRO A 358 -13.85 14.80 -23.45
C PRO A 358 -13.85 13.27 -23.63
N GLU A 359 -13.06 12.78 -24.59
CA GLU A 359 -13.03 11.43 -25.10
C GLU A 359 -12.24 10.44 -24.23
N THR A 360 -11.53 10.76 -23.16
CA THR A 360 -10.68 9.75 -22.48
C THR A 360 -11.45 8.54 -21.99
N LYS A 361 -12.61 8.78 -21.34
CA LYS A 361 -13.50 7.70 -20.91
C LYS A 361 -13.99 6.91 -22.14
N ALA A 362 -14.41 7.60 -23.20
CA ALA A 362 -14.81 6.97 -24.45
C ALA A 362 -13.66 6.20 -25.13
N THR A 363 -12.43 6.72 -25.08
CA THR A 363 -11.24 6.13 -25.68
C THR A 363 -10.86 4.85 -24.95
N TYR A 364 -10.96 4.83 -23.61
CA TYR A 364 -10.74 3.59 -22.88
C TYR A 364 -11.91 2.62 -23.05
N PHE A 365 -13.14 2.99 -22.68
CA PHE A 365 -14.25 2.05 -22.60
C PHE A 365 -14.86 1.67 -23.96
N ASP A 366 -14.87 2.58 -24.94
CA ASP A 366 -15.51 2.36 -26.24
C ASP A 366 -14.51 1.90 -27.33
N ASP A 367 -13.21 2.18 -27.17
CA ASP A 367 -12.17 1.80 -28.17
C ASP A 367 -11.14 0.80 -27.59
N TRP A 368 -10.38 1.19 -26.58
CA TRP A 368 -9.22 0.41 -26.13
C TRP A 368 -9.59 -0.86 -25.36
N ARG A 369 -10.56 -0.78 -24.45
CA ARG A 369 -10.94 -1.89 -23.58
C ARG A 369 -11.49 -3.09 -24.38
N PRO A 370 -12.34 -2.91 -25.42
CA PRO A 370 -12.70 -4.00 -26.33
C PRO A 370 -11.50 -4.62 -27.06
N ARG A 371 -10.53 -3.80 -27.51
CA ARG A 371 -9.29 -4.27 -28.16
C ARG A 371 -8.46 -5.12 -27.21
N LEU A 372 -8.42 -4.76 -25.93
CA LEU A 372 -7.72 -5.50 -24.88
C LEU A 372 -8.33 -6.88 -24.62
N THR A 373 -9.65 -7.01 -24.73
CA THR A 373 -10.40 -8.25 -24.53
C THR A 373 -10.72 -8.98 -25.85
N HIS A 374 -9.92 -8.77 -26.90
CA HIS A 374 -10.15 -9.41 -28.19
C HIS A 374 -9.77 -10.90 -28.15
N ALA A 375 -10.76 -11.80 -28.08
CA ALA A 375 -10.58 -13.25 -27.88
C ALA A 375 -9.69 -13.96 -28.93
N HIS A 376 -9.62 -13.43 -30.16
CA HIS A 376 -8.89 -14.05 -31.26
C HIS A 376 -7.62 -13.28 -31.71
N PHE A 377 -7.26 -12.20 -31.00
CA PHE A 377 -6.17 -11.33 -31.39
C PHE A 377 -5.49 -10.67 -30.19
N GLY A 378 -4.46 -11.33 -29.66
CA GLY A 378 -3.64 -10.84 -28.57
C GLY A 378 -2.22 -10.46 -29.01
N LEU A 379 -1.53 -9.74 -28.13
CA LEU A 379 -0.09 -9.49 -28.22
C LEU A 379 0.66 -10.39 -27.23
N ALA A 380 1.82 -10.88 -27.64
CA ALA A 380 2.69 -11.68 -26.77
C ALA A 380 3.14 -10.86 -25.56
N THR A 381 2.83 -11.31 -24.34
CA THR A 381 3.05 -10.55 -23.11
C THR A 381 4.53 -10.28 -22.87
N PHE A 382 5.39 -11.30 -23.04
CA PHE A 382 6.84 -11.17 -22.95
C PHE A 382 7.40 -10.14 -23.96
N PHE A 383 6.84 -10.06 -25.18
CA PHE A 383 7.25 -9.03 -26.13
C PHE A 383 6.89 -7.61 -25.61
N ILE A 384 5.75 -7.45 -24.93
CA ILE A 384 5.33 -6.16 -24.36
C ILE A 384 6.19 -5.74 -23.17
N THR A 385 6.76 -6.66 -22.39
CA THR A 385 7.51 -6.34 -21.15
C THR A 385 8.93 -5.80 -21.37
N GLN A 386 9.44 -5.80 -22.61
CA GLN A 386 10.74 -5.23 -22.95
C GLN A 386 10.90 -3.77 -22.48
N ASN A 387 12.11 -3.34 -22.12
CA ASN A 387 12.40 -1.97 -21.67
C ASN A 387 11.48 -1.49 -20.51
N ALA A 388 11.12 -2.40 -19.60
CA ALA A 388 10.15 -2.16 -18.52
C ALA A 388 10.44 -0.88 -17.71
N ALA A 389 11.71 -0.64 -17.35
CA ALA A 389 12.09 0.52 -16.54
C ALA A 389 11.72 1.86 -17.21
N ALA A 390 12.09 2.04 -18.47
CA ALA A 390 11.79 3.27 -19.21
C ALA A 390 10.28 3.41 -19.49
N LYS A 391 9.58 2.29 -19.74
CA LYS A 391 8.13 2.28 -19.94
C LYS A 391 7.37 2.80 -18.72
N GLY A 392 7.88 2.56 -17.51
CA GLY A 392 7.34 3.14 -16.28
C GLY A 392 7.24 4.67 -16.36
N GLY A 393 8.33 5.37 -16.66
CA GLY A 393 8.34 6.84 -16.76
C GLY A 393 7.72 7.41 -18.03
N ILE A 394 7.67 6.65 -19.13
CA ILE A 394 7.06 7.12 -20.39
C ILE A 394 5.52 6.99 -20.33
N ARG A 395 5.00 5.92 -19.72
CA ARG A 395 3.58 5.55 -19.80
C ARG A 395 2.80 5.82 -18.51
N LEU A 396 3.40 5.57 -17.34
CA LEU A 396 2.74 5.75 -16.03
C LEU A 396 3.20 7.04 -15.34
N GLY A 397 4.49 7.37 -15.43
CA GLY A 397 5.11 8.54 -14.80
C GLY A 397 4.42 9.88 -15.07
N PRO A 398 3.95 10.19 -16.29
CA PRO A 398 3.28 11.46 -16.56
C PRO A 398 1.97 11.62 -15.78
N THR A 399 1.21 10.53 -15.61
CA THR A 399 -0.02 10.51 -14.78
C THR A 399 0.31 10.78 -13.32
N VAL A 400 1.32 10.08 -12.77
CA VAL A 400 1.76 10.28 -11.37
C VAL A 400 2.24 11.71 -11.13
N ARG A 401 3.07 12.24 -12.03
CA ARG A 401 3.58 13.61 -11.94
C ARG A 401 2.45 14.63 -11.94
N ASP A 402 1.47 14.47 -12.83
CA ASP A 402 0.36 15.42 -12.94
C ASP A 402 -0.56 15.34 -11.71
N LEU A 403 -0.81 14.16 -11.14
CA LEU A 403 -1.54 14.02 -9.88
C LEU A 403 -0.81 14.71 -8.70
N LEU A 404 0.51 14.53 -8.59
CA LEU A 404 1.32 15.16 -7.54
C LEU A 404 1.39 16.69 -7.65
N LEU A 405 1.34 17.22 -8.88
CA LEU A 405 1.46 18.65 -9.16
C LEU A 405 0.10 19.36 -9.32
N SER A 406 -1.00 18.61 -9.46
CA SER A 406 -2.33 19.18 -9.61
C SER A 406 -2.75 20.01 -8.41
N ARG A 407 -3.63 20.99 -8.65
CA ARG A 407 -4.35 21.72 -7.59
C ARG A 407 -5.59 20.97 -7.10
N GLN A 408 -6.07 20.00 -7.88
CA GLN A 408 -7.12 19.08 -7.44
C GLN A 408 -6.44 18.04 -6.55
N GLU A 409 -6.87 17.95 -5.29
CA GLU A 409 -6.32 17.04 -4.27
C GLU A 409 -6.70 15.57 -4.55
N GLN A 410 -6.37 15.05 -5.73
CA GLN A 410 -6.56 13.65 -6.08
C GLN A 410 -5.36 12.83 -5.57
N PRO A 411 -5.57 11.88 -4.64
CA PRO A 411 -4.47 11.11 -4.07
C PRO A 411 -3.94 10.06 -5.05
N LEU A 412 -2.68 9.68 -4.86
CA LEU A 412 -2.14 8.47 -5.48
C LEU A 412 -2.71 7.24 -4.76
N THR A 413 -3.14 6.25 -5.53
CA THR A 413 -3.80 5.04 -5.00
C THR A 413 -2.94 3.79 -5.14
N VAL A 414 -3.35 2.74 -4.42
CA VAL A 414 -2.70 1.43 -4.43
C VAL A 414 -2.66 0.78 -5.83
N THR A 415 -3.61 1.07 -6.73
CA THR A 415 -3.56 0.60 -8.13
C THR A 415 -2.34 1.11 -8.89
N MET A 416 -2.02 2.41 -8.76
CA MET A 416 -0.83 2.96 -9.38
C MET A 416 0.45 2.42 -8.71
N ALA A 417 0.44 2.26 -7.38
CA ALA A 417 1.57 1.68 -6.66
C ALA A 417 1.82 0.21 -7.07
N PHE A 418 0.76 -0.57 -7.26
CA PHE A 418 0.83 -1.96 -7.72
C PHE A 418 1.48 -2.07 -9.11
N ALA A 419 1.10 -1.21 -10.06
CA ALA A 419 1.73 -1.17 -11.39
C ALA A 419 3.26 -1.03 -11.31
N PHE A 420 3.74 -0.12 -10.47
CA PHE A 420 5.17 0.10 -10.25
C PHE A 420 5.83 -1.04 -9.45
N ALA A 421 5.13 -1.63 -8.47
CA ALA A 421 5.63 -2.77 -7.71
C ALA A 421 5.82 -4.01 -8.61
N VAL A 422 4.87 -4.31 -9.50
CA VAL A 422 4.98 -5.39 -10.49
C VAL A 422 6.13 -5.12 -11.47
N LEU A 423 6.29 -3.88 -11.95
CA LEU A 423 7.42 -3.48 -12.80
C LEU A 423 8.77 -3.75 -12.10
N LEU A 424 8.89 -3.42 -10.82
CA LEU A 424 10.10 -3.71 -10.05
C LEU A 424 10.30 -5.21 -9.83
N ARG A 425 9.23 -5.95 -9.53
CA ARG A 425 9.26 -7.42 -9.39
C ARG A 425 9.73 -8.11 -10.68
N TRP A 426 9.32 -7.59 -11.83
CA TRP A 426 9.80 -8.04 -13.15
C TRP A 426 11.29 -7.72 -13.38
N LEU A 427 11.76 -6.58 -12.87
CA LEU A 427 13.14 -6.13 -13.02
C LEU A 427 14.10 -6.67 -11.94
N THR A 428 13.63 -7.57 -11.09
CA THR A 428 14.40 -8.16 -9.99
C THR A 428 15.12 -9.43 -10.47
N PRO A 429 16.46 -9.45 -10.49
CA PRO A 429 17.21 -10.65 -10.87
C PRO A 429 17.08 -11.77 -9.84
N ARG A 430 17.18 -13.01 -10.30
CA ARG A 430 17.19 -14.22 -9.47
C ARG A 430 18.54 -14.59 -8.86
N ASP A 431 19.62 -13.93 -9.27
CA ASP A 431 20.98 -14.11 -8.77
C ASP A 431 21.77 -12.79 -8.84
N SER A 432 22.95 -12.77 -8.20
CA SER A 432 23.89 -11.64 -8.23
C SER A 432 24.81 -11.65 -9.44
N SER A 433 24.63 -12.57 -10.39
CA SER A 433 25.55 -12.67 -11.52
C SER A 433 25.52 -11.37 -12.32
N ASP A 434 26.70 -10.87 -12.67
CA ASP A 434 26.80 -9.68 -13.50
C ASP A 434 26.06 -9.93 -14.81
N ALA A 435 25.29 -8.94 -15.23
CA ALA A 435 24.51 -9.04 -16.44
C ALA A 435 25.41 -9.39 -17.62
N LYS A 436 25.21 -10.59 -18.18
CA LYS A 436 25.91 -10.98 -19.41
C LYS A 436 25.36 -10.11 -20.53
N GLU A 437 26.17 -9.18 -21.02
CA GLU A 437 25.78 -8.21 -22.06
C GLU A 437 24.55 -7.36 -21.68
N GLY A 438 24.33 -7.09 -20.39
CA GLY A 438 23.18 -6.31 -19.91
C GLY A 438 21.86 -7.10 -19.84
N ILE A 439 21.91 -8.42 -20.00
CA ILE A 439 20.79 -9.35 -19.82
C ILE A 439 20.83 -9.93 -18.41
N PHE A 440 19.69 -9.88 -17.73
CA PHE A 440 19.45 -10.44 -16.41
C PHE A 440 18.45 -11.58 -16.51
N ILE A 441 18.49 -12.50 -15.55
CA ILE A 441 17.51 -13.58 -15.43
C ILE A 441 16.60 -13.30 -14.23
N GLY A 442 15.30 -13.33 -14.45
CA GLY A 442 14.27 -13.28 -13.40
C GLY A 442 13.61 -14.64 -13.21
N TRP A 443 12.68 -14.73 -12.23
CA TRP A 443 11.89 -15.93 -11.96
C TRP A 443 10.39 -15.63 -12.00
N LEU A 444 9.64 -16.56 -12.57
CA LEU A 444 8.18 -16.51 -12.73
C LEU A 444 7.49 -16.62 -11.36
N ALA A 445 6.26 -16.13 -11.25
CA ALA A 445 5.51 -16.22 -10.02
C ALA A 445 5.23 -17.70 -9.67
N GLY A 446 5.35 -18.05 -8.39
CA GLY A 446 5.21 -19.44 -7.92
C GLY A 446 6.41 -20.36 -8.20
N ALA A 447 7.41 -19.93 -8.99
CA ALA A 447 8.60 -20.72 -9.23
C ALA A 447 9.60 -20.64 -8.06
N ASP A 448 10.31 -21.74 -7.79
CA ASP A 448 11.45 -21.73 -6.87
C ASP A 448 12.63 -20.99 -7.50
N ARG A 449 12.92 -19.79 -6.97
CA ARG A 449 14.04 -18.96 -7.43
C ARG A 449 15.42 -19.60 -7.22
N HIS A 450 15.54 -20.61 -6.37
CA HIS A 450 16.80 -21.30 -6.09
C HIS A 450 16.99 -22.56 -6.96
N ALA A 451 15.98 -22.98 -7.72
CA ALA A 451 16.08 -24.13 -8.61
C ALA A 451 17.12 -23.92 -9.73
N ALA A 452 17.92 -24.93 -10.03
CA ALA A 452 18.93 -24.87 -11.09
C ALA A 452 18.28 -24.59 -12.47
N ILE A 453 18.99 -23.85 -13.33
CA ILE A 453 18.56 -23.55 -14.70
C ILE A 453 19.57 -24.05 -15.72
N HIS A 454 19.05 -24.48 -16.87
CA HIS A 454 19.89 -24.95 -17.98
C HIS A 454 19.68 -24.03 -19.18
N THR A 455 20.71 -23.26 -19.52
CA THR A 455 20.65 -22.21 -20.55
C THR A 455 21.10 -22.67 -21.94
N ASP A 456 21.37 -23.96 -22.13
CA ASP A 456 21.86 -24.54 -23.38
C ASP A 456 20.76 -24.60 -24.46
N ASP A 457 21.14 -24.47 -25.75
CA ASP A 457 20.23 -24.31 -26.90
C ASP A 457 19.29 -25.52 -27.19
N ASN A 458 19.45 -26.63 -26.48
CA ASN A 458 18.65 -27.87 -26.66
C ASN A 458 17.44 -27.97 -25.70
N ASN A 459 17.10 -26.90 -24.99
CA ASN A 459 16.04 -26.88 -23.98
C ASN A 459 14.74 -26.25 -24.53
N ASP A 460 13.57 -26.53 -23.92
CA ASP A 460 12.23 -26.02 -24.28
C ASP A 460 12.05 -24.47 -24.13
N SER A 461 13.14 -23.71 -24.21
CA SER A 461 13.14 -22.26 -24.11
C SER A 461 12.58 -21.59 -25.37
N VAL A 462 11.81 -20.51 -25.17
CA VAL A 462 11.16 -19.76 -26.25
C VAL A 462 11.79 -18.37 -26.36
N THR A 463 12.24 -18.01 -27.57
CA THR A 463 12.76 -16.66 -27.86
C THR A 463 11.63 -15.70 -28.21
N TYR A 464 11.53 -14.56 -27.52
CA TYR A 464 10.40 -13.65 -27.67
C TYR A 464 10.75 -12.24 -28.15
N ALA A 465 12.01 -11.78 -28.01
CA ALA A 465 12.46 -10.49 -28.57
C ALA A 465 13.99 -10.31 -28.48
N ASP A 466 14.65 -9.81 -29.54
CA ASP A 466 16.09 -9.46 -29.54
C ASP A 466 17.00 -10.52 -28.89
N GLY A 467 16.66 -11.80 -29.08
CA GLY A 467 17.38 -12.96 -28.51
C GLY A 467 17.04 -13.30 -27.05
N LEU A 468 16.14 -12.57 -26.39
CA LEU A 468 15.67 -12.87 -25.03
C LEU A 468 14.80 -14.12 -25.00
N ARG A 469 15.04 -14.98 -24.01
CA ARG A 469 14.39 -16.27 -23.82
C ARG A 469 13.58 -16.34 -22.53
N HIS A 470 12.61 -17.24 -22.50
CA HIS A 470 11.96 -17.70 -21.27
C HIS A 470 11.79 -19.21 -21.28
N ASN A 471 11.65 -19.82 -20.11
CA ASN A 471 11.31 -21.22 -19.95
C ASN A 471 10.24 -21.36 -18.86
N TRP A 472 9.05 -21.83 -19.22
CA TRP A 472 7.94 -22.01 -18.27
C TRP A 472 8.17 -23.20 -17.35
N GLY A 473 8.70 -24.31 -17.86
CA GLY A 473 8.94 -25.53 -17.08
C GLY A 473 10.01 -25.32 -16.00
N GLU A 474 11.06 -24.57 -16.32
CA GLU A 474 12.12 -24.20 -15.35
C GLU A 474 11.82 -22.89 -14.58
N GLY A 475 10.74 -22.19 -14.89
CA GLY A 475 10.28 -21.05 -14.09
C GLY A 475 11.06 -19.74 -14.24
N TRP A 476 11.75 -19.48 -15.36
CA TRP A 476 12.62 -18.29 -15.53
C TRP A 476 12.40 -17.52 -16.85
N TYR A 477 12.90 -16.27 -16.87
CA TYR A 477 12.91 -15.41 -18.06
C TYR A 477 14.12 -14.48 -18.09
N GLU A 478 14.59 -14.14 -19.28
CA GLU A 478 15.62 -13.12 -19.51
C GLU A 478 14.98 -11.74 -19.71
N PHE A 479 15.61 -10.67 -19.23
CA PHE A 479 15.20 -9.29 -19.46
C PHE A 479 16.41 -8.33 -19.51
N LYS A 480 16.24 -7.15 -20.11
CA LYS A 480 17.26 -6.09 -20.15
C LYS A 480 16.90 -4.93 -19.23
N CYS A 481 17.90 -4.34 -18.58
CA CYS A 481 17.74 -3.15 -17.76
C CYS A 481 18.89 -2.17 -17.96
N ALA A 482 18.64 -1.10 -18.71
CA ALA A 482 19.61 -0.03 -18.93
C ALA A 482 19.53 1.08 -17.86
N CYS A 483 18.39 1.20 -17.17
CA CYS A 483 18.09 2.31 -16.25
C CYS A 483 19.14 2.43 -15.15
N LYS A 484 19.88 3.53 -15.16
CA LYS A 484 20.85 3.86 -14.11
C LYS A 484 20.17 4.57 -12.93
N VAL A 485 20.52 4.13 -11.72
CA VAL A 485 20.05 4.74 -10.46
C VAL A 485 21.24 5.09 -9.57
N ARG A 486 21.10 6.17 -8.80
CA ARG A 486 22.11 6.66 -7.86
C ARG A 486 21.53 6.70 -6.46
N LEU A 487 22.07 5.87 -5.57
CA LEU A 487 21.74 5.91 -4.14
C LEU A 487 22.59 7.00 -3.44
N ALA A 488 22.07 7.56 -2.35
CA ALA A 488 22.82 8.51 -1.54
C ALA A 488 24.06 7.83 -0.93
N GLY A 489 25.25 8.39 -1.17
CA GLY A 489 26.52 7.87 -0.63
C GLY A 489 27.28 6.89 -1.52
N GLY A 490 26.80 6.56 -2.73
CA GLY A 490 27.54 5.74 -3.71
C GLY A 490 28.31 6.58 -4.73
N GLU A 491 29.52 6.14 -5.11
CA GLU A 491 30.40 6.87 -6.05
C GLU A 491 29.94 6.73 -7.52
N ASP A 492 29.41 5.58 -7.95
CA ASP A 492 29.03 5.32 -9.35
C ASP A 492 27.57 4.83 -9.57
N PRO A 493 26.86 5.30 -10.63
CA PRO A 493 25.52 4.82 -10.98
C PRO A 493 25.54 3.35 -11.44
N ARG A 494 24.80 2.49 -10.75
CA ARG A 494 24.55 1.10 -11.13
C ARG A 494 23.21 0.96 -11.84
N THR A 495 23.00 -0.11 -12.60
CA THR A 495 21.66 -0.35 -13.16
C THR A 495 20.68 -0.68 -12.03
N LEU A 496 19.41 -0.34 -12.20
CA LEU A 496 18.37 -0.63 -11.22
C LEU A 496 18.39 -2.11 -10.82
N SER A 497 18.51 -3.02 -11.78
CA SER A 497 18.52 -4.46 -11.51
C SER A 497 19.75 -4.93 -10.75
N GLN A 498 20.94 -4.33 -10.98
CA GLN A 498 22.12 -4.58 -10.15
C GLN A 498 21.92 -4.12 -8.70
N VAL A 499 21.26 -2.97 -8.52
CA VAL A 499 20.96 -2.47 -7.17
C VAL A 499 19.94 -3.36 -6.47
N LEU A 500 18.84 -3.73 -7.15
CA LEU A 500 17.85 -4.66 -6.61
C LEU A 500 18.46 -6.01 -6.23
N ALA A 501 19.34 -6.58 -7.08
CA ALA A 501 20.06 -7.80 -6.75
C ALA A 501 20.93 -7.64 -5.50
N SER A 502 21.60 -6.50 -5.30
CA SER A 502 22.46 -6.31 -4.12
C SER A 502 21.73 -6.36 -2.77
N TYR A 503 20.41 -6.12 -2.75
CA TYR A 503 19.60 -6.32 -1.55
C TYR A 503 19.39 -7.81 -1.23
N TYR A 504 19.47 -8.72 -2.20
CA TYR A 504 19.24 -10.15 -1.99
C TYR A 504 20.50 -11.00 -1.82
N TYR A 505 21.67 -10.46 -2.20
CA TYR A 505 22.94 -11.21 -2.20
C TYR A 505 24.04 -10.54 -1.37
N GLY A 506 23.66 -9.59 -0.51
CA GLY A 506 24.54 -9.04 0.52
C GLY A 506 24.71 -10.02 1.69
N THR A 507 24.52 -9.54 2.92
CA THR A 507 24.60 -10.34 4.16
C THR A 507 23.38 -11.22 4.41
N SER A 508 22.29 -11.02 3.67
CA SER A 508 21.01 -11.74 3.83
C SER A 508 20.63 -12.46 2.55
N THR A 509 20.21 -13.72 2.65
CA THR A 509 19.65 -14.50 1.54
C THR A 509 18.12 -14.41 1.48
N THR A 510 17.48 -13.65 2.37
CA THR A 510 16.01 -13.56 2.49
C THR A 510 15.48 -12.25 1.89
N ALA A 511 14.16 -12.16 1.70
CA ALA A 511 13.54 -10.88 1.42
C ALA A 511 13.81 -9.89 2.56
N HIS A 512 13.93 -8.61 2.21
CA HIS A 512 13.99 -7.51 3.16
C HIS A 512 12.61 -6.92 3.44
N GLN A 513 12.52 -6.14 4.51
CA GLN A 513 11.33 -5.41 4.91
C GLN A 513 11.15 -4.14 4.06
N PRO A 514 9.93 -3.56 4.00
CA PRO A 514 9.64 -2.45 3.08
C PRO A 514 10.57 -1.23 3.20
N ALA A 515 11.12 -0.96 4.40
CA ALA A 515 12.01 0.17 4.63
C ALA A 515 13.27 0.15 3.75
N ASP A 516 13.84 -1.03 3.50
CA ASP A 516 15.11 -1.18 2.79
C ASP A 516 15.01 -0.84 1.30
N TYR A 517 13.85 -1.07 0.68
CA TYR A 517 13.65 -0.79 -0.74
C TYR A 517 13.35 0.68 -1.05
N GLN A 518 13.01 1.49 -0.05
CA GLN A 518 12.56 2.87 -0.30
C GLN A 518 13.59 3.71 -1.04
N ALA A 519 14.88 3.55 -0.70
CA ALA A 519 15.96 4.33 -1.30
C ALA A 519 16.11 4.02 -2.80
N VAL A 520 16.10 2.75 -3.19
CA VAL A 520 16.21 2.33 -4.59
C VAL A 520 14.95 2.68 -5.38
N ILE A 521 13.76 2.51 -4.79
CA ILE A 521 12.49 2.88 -5.42
C ILE A 521 12.46 4.39 -5.68
N ARG A 522 12.83 5.20 -4.68
CA ARG A 522 12.96 6.65 -4.83
C ARG A 522 13.94 7.01 -5.95
N ALA A 523 15.11 6.38 -5.99
CA ALA A 523 16.11 6.64 -7.02
C ALA A 523 15.62 6.27 -8.43
N TYR A 524 14.92 5.15 -8.57
CA TYR A 524 14.29 4.75 -9.83
C TYR A 524 13.21 5.74 -10.29
N LEU A 525 12.30 6.13 -9.40
CA LEU A 525 11.21 7.05 -9.72
C LEU A 525 11.71 8.44 -10.16
N LEU A 526 12.87 8.86 -9.67
CA LEU A 526 13.51 10.12 -10.04
C LEU A 526 14.43 10.02 -11.26
N SER A 527 14.89 8.82 -11.63
CA SER A 527 15.79 8.62 -12.77
C SER A 527 15.09 9.01 -14.09
N PRO A 528 15.76 9.77 -14.99
CA PRO A 528 15.23 10.06 -16.32
C PRO A 528 14.99 8.82 -17.19
N GLU A 529 15.78 7.77 -16.97
CA GLU A 529 15.65 6.46 -17.64
C GLU A 529 14.68 5.51 -16.92
N GLY A 530 14.14 5.96 -15.77
CA GLY A 530 13.21 5.22 -14.93
C GLY A 530 11.85 5.90 -14.88
N GLY A 531 11.38 6.27 -13.68
CA GLY A 531 10.05 6.87 -13.48
C GLY A 531 9.92 8.33 -13.95
N ASN A 532 11.03 9.04 -14.17
CA ASN A 532 11.09 10.40 -14.74
C ASN A 532 10.13 11.42 -14.09
N LEU A 533 9.95 11.38 -12.77
CA LEU A 533 9.01 12.26 -12.06
C LEU A 533 9.58 13.66 -11.78
N GLY A 534 10.90 13.80 -11.75
CA GLY A 534 11.61 15.07 -11.54
C GLY A 534 11.51 15.63 -10.10
N ALA A 535 12.28 16.69 -9.83
CA ALA A 535 12.46 17.22 -8.47
C ALA A 535 11.19 17.88 -7.87
N ALA A 536 10.36 18.52 -8.69
CA ALA A 536 9.14 19.19 -8.22
C ALA A 536 8.12 18.21 -7.64
N ALA A 537 7.94 17.06 -8.29
CA ALA A 537 7.11 15.97 -7.77
C ALA A 537 7.72 15.37 -6.50
N ALA A 538 9.04 15.21 -6.47
CA ALA A 538 9.78 14.63 -5.35
C ALA A 538 9.67 15.40 -4.02
N ALA A 539 9.34 16.69 -4.10
CA ALA A 539 9.17 17.58 -2.95
C ALA A 539 7.78 17.46 -2.28
N LYS A 540 6.83 16.76 -2.91
CA LYS A 540 5.48 16.57 -2.38
C LYS A 540 5.46 15.45 -1.33
N PRO A 541 4.75 15.61 -0.19
CA PRO A 541 4.61 14.55 0.81
C PRO A 541 4.05 13.24 0.23
N ALA A 542 3.02 13.34 -0.63
CA ALA A 542 2.39 12.20 -1.29
C ALA A 542 3.37 11.37 -2.17
N PHE A 543 4.47 11.95 -2.64
CA PHE A 543 5.52 11.19 -3.32
C PHE A 543 6.24 10.24 -2.36
N GLY A 544 6.47 10.67 -1.12
CA GLY A 544 7.01 9.82 -0.06
C GLY A 544 6.09 8.64 0.24
N ASP A 545 4.79 8.90 0.41
CA ASP A 545 3.80 7.83 0.65
C ASP A 545 3.71 6.85 -0.52
N PHE A 546 3.80 7.36 -1.76
CA PHE A 546 3.85 6.53 -2.96
C PHE A 546 5.07 5.61 -3.01
N VAL A 547 6.27 6.13 -2.72
CA VAL A 547 7.50 5.32 -2.60
C VAL A 547 7.32 4.21 -1.58
N LYS A 548 6.76 4.53 -0.40
CA LYS A 548 6.56 3.57 0.68
C LYS A 548 5.50 2.53 0.35
N ALA A 549 4.41 2.91 -0.28
CA ALA A 549 3.38 1.97 -0.75
C ALA A 549 3.92 1.01 -1.80
N ILE A 550 4.71 1.50 -2.77
CA ILE A 550 5.40 0.63 -3.74
C ILE A 550 6.33 -0.33 -3.00
N ALA A 551 7.09 0.16 -2.00
CA ALA A 551 8.00 -0.67 -1.24
C ALA A 551 7.29 -1.78 -0.47
N THR A 552 6.14 -1.49 0.15
CA THR A 552 5.29 -2.49 0.84
C THR A 552 4.80 -3.56 -0.13
N LEU A 553 4.22 -3.17 -1.27
CA LEU A 553 3.71 -4.12 -2.27
C LEU A 553 4.85 -4.93 -2.91
N TYR A 554 5.97 -4.29 -3.23
CA TYR A 554 7.15 -4.94 -3.79
C TYR A 554 7.76 -5.95 -2.82
N ALA A 555 7.93 -5.59 -1.55
CA ALA A 555 8.44 -6.49 -0.51
C ALA A 555 7.57 -7.74 -0.37
N ARG A 556 6.23 -7.57 -0.39
CA ARG A 556 5.27 -8.70 -0.40
C ARG A 556 5.48 -9.61 -1.61
N MET A 557 5.55 -9.04 -2.82
CA MET A 557 5.72 -9.81 -4.06
C MET A 557 7.03 -10.62 -4.10
N VAL A 558 8.11 -10.11 -3.50
CA VAL A 558 9.37 -10.85 -3.46
C VAL A 558 9.45 -11.82 -2.29
N ALA A 559 8.78 -11.52 -1.17
CA ALA A 559 8.62 -12.48 -0.07
C ALA A 559 7.78 -13.71 -0.47
N GLY A 560 6.99 -13.60 -1.55
CA GLY A 560 6.29 -14.73 -2.16
C GLY A 560 4.77 -14.61 -2.16
N ASP A 561 4.20 -13.44 -1.86
CA ASP A 561 2.76 -13.22 -1.97
C ASP A 561 2.30 -13.35 -3.43
N SER A 562 1.13 -13.98 -3.63
CA SER A 562 0.53 -14.12 -4.96
C SER A 562 0.04 -12.77 -5.48
N LEU A 563 0.37 -12.47 -6.74
CA LEU A 563 -0.13 -11.27 -7.42
C LEU A 563 -1.67 -11.26 -7.52
N VAL A 564 -2.28 -12.44 -7.64
CA VAL A 564 -3.73 -12.62 -7.74
C VAL A 564 -4.36 -12.33 -6.39
N GLU A 565 -3.92 -12.99 -5.32
CA GLU A 565 -4.43 -12.77 -3.96
C GLU A 565 -4.28 -11.30 -3.53
N MET A 566 -3.15 -10.66 -3.86
CA MET A 566 -2.94 -9.24 -3.57
C MET A 566 -3.96 -8.33 -4.27
N LEU A 567 -4.37 -8.66 -5.50
CA LEU A 567 -5.42 -7.91 -6.21
C LEU A 567 -6.80 -8.26 -5.66
N GLU A 568 -7.07 -9.51 -5.27
CA GLU A 568 -8.32 -9.94 -4.63
C GLU A 568 -8.54 -9.16 -3.33
N GLU A 569 -7.50 -9.05 -2.48
CA GLU A 569 -7.54 -8.23 -1.26
C GLU A 569 -7.96 -6.79 -1.56
N MET A 570 -7.43 -6.20 -2.66
CA MET A 570 -7.80 -4.85 -3.08
C MET A 570 -9.23 -4.79 -3.64
N GLN A 571 -9.69 -5.79 -4.38
CA GLN A 571 -11.04 -5.83 -4.95
C GLN A 571 -12.10 -5.98 -3.86
N GLU A 572 -11.85 -6.84 -2.87
CA GLU A 572 -12.74 -7.11 -1.74
C GLU A 572 -12.69 -6.03 -0.66
N ALA A 573 -11.80 -5.04 -0.80
CA ALA A 573 -11.52 -4.03 0.22
C ALA A 573 -11.19 -4.65 1.59
N SER A 574 -10.39 -5.72 1.59
CA SER A 574 -10.00 -6.44 2.80
C SER A 574 -8.72 -5.86 3.42
N GLY A 575 -8.54 -6.06 4.73
CA GLY A 575 -7.35 -5.63 5.46
C GLY A 575 -7.03 -4.12 5.27
N PRO A 576 -5.82 -3.77 4.77
CA PRO A 576 -5.41 -2.37 4.61
C PRO A 576 -6.17 -1.61 3.54
N TYR A 577 -6.96 -2.29 2.70
CA TYR A 577 -7.70 -1.68 1.60
C TYR A 577 -9.14 -1.31 1.99
N ASN A 578 -9.57 -1.61 3.21
CA ASN A 578 -10.90 -1.26 3.70
C ASN A 578 -11.02 0.27 3.96
N PRO A 579 -12.07 0.97 3.51
CA PRO A 579 -13.21 0.50 2.68
C PRO A 579 -13.07 0.82 1.18
N LYS A 580 -11.94 1.42 0.77
CA LYS A 580 -11.80 2.02 -0.57
C LYS A 580 -11.37 1.02 -1.64
N GLY A 581 -11.00 -0.20 -1.27
CA GLY A 581 -10.52 -1.24 -2.18
C GLY A 581 -9.36 -0.76 -3.04
N MET A 582 -9.46 -0.95 -4.35
CA MET A 582 -8.49 -0.47 -5.35
C MET A 582 -8.27 1.05 -5.36
N ALA A 583 -9.22 1.84 -4.83
CA ALA A 583 -9.09 3.29 -4.67
C ALA A 583 -8.43 3.72 -3.35
N THR A 584 -7.92 2.77 -2.56
CA THR A 584 -7.19 3.05 -1.32
C THR A 584 -5.97 3.94 -1.60
N GLU A 585 -5.77 4.95 -0.76
CA GLU A 585 -4.66 5.89 -0.88
C GLU A 585 -3.34 5.24 -0.46
N CYS A 586 -2.22 5.62 -1.10
CA CYS A 586 -0.91 5.06 -0.78
C CYS A 586 -0.50 5.21 0.69
N ALA A 587 -0.99 6.27 1.37
CA ALA A 587 -0.75 6.47 2.80
C ALA A 587 -1.19 5.29 3.68
N ALA A 588 -2.21 4.51 3.26
CA ALA A 588 -2.67 3.33 4.00
C ALA A 588 -1.65 2.17 4.00
N LEU A 589 -0.74 2.13 3.01
CA LEU A 589 0.29 1.09 2.90
C LEU A 589 1.66 1.55 3.42
N VAL A 590 1.74 2.73 4.02
CA VAL A 590 3.00 3.23 4.60
C VAL A 590 3.39 2.36 5.79
N ASP A 591 4.51 1.65 5.65
CA ASP A 591 5.04 0.72 6.67
C ASP A 591 6.23 1.28 7.47
N ASP A 592 6.61 2.53 7.21
CA ASP A 592 7.81 3.13 7.81
C ASP A 592 7.48 4.41 8.59
N MET A 593 7.81 4.35 9.88
CA MET A 593 7.67 5.42 10.86
C MET A 593 9.05 6.04 11.13
N THR A 594 9.19 7.31 10.73
CA THR A 594 10.45 8.09 10.65
C THR A 594 11.40 7.95 11.86
N ALA A 595 12.69 8.24 11.65
CA ALA A 595 13.74 8.31 12.68
C ALA A 595 13.40 9.12 13.96
N GLN A 596 12.40 10.01 13.89
CA GLN A 596 11.91 10.77 15.05
C GLN A 596 11.00 9.96 15.98
N GLN A 597 10.32 8.93 15.46
CA GLN A 597 9.51 7.99 16.26
C GLN A 597 10.38 6.89 16.90
N GLN A 598 11.54 6.58 16.31
CA GLN A 598 12.52 5.59 16.79
C GLN A 598 13.07 5.84 18.21
N HIS A 599 12.84 7.02 18.79
CA HIS A 599 13.33 7.40 20.12
C HIS A 599 12.21 7.80 21.09
N GLY A 600 10.94 7.46 20.80
CA GLY A 600 9.79 7.82 21.65
C GLY A 600 9.52 9.32 21.79
N ARG A 601 10.10 10.16 20.92
CA ARG A 601 9.97 11.63 20.97
C ARG A 601 8.61 12.13 20.51
N LYS A 602 7.82 11.31 19.82
CA LYS A 602 6.46 11.61 19.34
C LYS A 602 5.48 10.53 19.79
N PRO A 603 4.20 10.88 19.99
CA PRO A 603 3.14 9.88 20.20
C PRO A 603 3.10 8.87 19.03
N LEU A 604 2.90 7.59 19.35
CA LEU A 604 2.77 6.51 18.36
C LEU A 604 1.29 6.17 18.17
N PHE A 605 0.63 6.91 17.28
CA PHE A 605 -0.80 6.72 17.01
C PHE A 605 -1.11 5.38 16.34
N TYR A 606 -2.30 4.87 16.60
CA TYR A 606 -2.78 3.66 15.95
C TYR A 606 -2.97 3.89 14.45
N ARG A 607 -2.64 2.88 13.66
CA ARG A 607 -2.99 2.80 12.24
C ARG A 607 -3.25 1.34 11.85
N PRO A 608 -4.16 1.05 10.90
CA PRO A 608 -4.30 -0.31 10.39
C PRO A 608 -2.96 -0.87 9.87
N SER A 609 -2.78 -2.18 10.02
CA SER A 609 -1.59 -2.87 9.50
C SER A 609 -1.56 -2.78 7.96
N PRO A 610 -0.43 -2.38 7.36
CA PRO A 610 -0.28 -2.32 5.90
C PRO A 610 -0.01 -3.71 5.30
N ILE A 611 0.26 -4.71 6.16
CA ILE A 611 0.57 -6.08 5.77
C ILE A 611 -0.52 -7.02 6.33
N PRO A 612 -1.27 -7.73 5.47
CA PRO A 612 -2.31 -8.66 5.90
C PRO A 612 -1.71 -9.91 6.56
N LEU A 613 -2.54 -10.63 7.34
CA LEU A 613 -2.13 -11.84 8.04
C LEU A 613 -1.75 -13.02 7.11
N SER A 614 -2.24 -13.00 5.87
CA SER A 614 -1.94 -13.98 4.82
C SER A 614 -0.54 -13.83 4.22
N SER A 615 0.11 -12.68 4.41
CA SER A 615 1.35 -12.35 3.70
C SER A 615 2.53 -13.24 4.10
N GLN A 616 3.27 -13.75 3.12
CA GLN A 616 4.55 -14.44 3.29
C GLN A 616 5.63 -13.54 3.87
N LEU A 617 5.50 -12.21 3.74
CA LEU A 617 6.42 -11.25 4.35
C LEU A 617 6.45 -11.38 5.88
N LEU A 618 5.38 -11.91 6.51
CA LEU A 618 5.37 -12.22 7.94
C LEU A 618 6.31 -13.35 8.31
N LYS A 619 6.61 -14.27 7.39
CA LYS A 619 7.54 -15.39 7.64
C LYS A 619 9.00 -15.00 7.41
N THR A 620 9.24 -13.79 6.94
CA THR A 620 10.58 -13.30 6.61
C THR A 620 11.32 -12.90 7.90
N PRO A 621 12.56 -13.36 8.12
CA PRO A 621 13.41 -12.91 9.22
C PRO A 621 13.65 -11.40 9.15
N VAL A 622 13.62 -10.73 10.30
CA VAL A 622 13.84 -9.28 10.40
C VAL A 622 15.29 -9.02 10.80
N GLN A 623 16.04 -8.33 9.95
CA GLN A 623 17.45 -8.03 10.21
C GLN A 623 17.59 -6.95 11.30
N ALA A 624 18.76 -6.89 11.95
CA ALA A 624 19.04 -5.95 13.02
C ALA A 624 18.77 -4.48 12.63
N GLU A 625 19.12 -4.09 11.41
CA GLU A 625 18.95 -2.75 10.88
C GLU A 625 17.47 -2.38 10.67
N GLU A 626 16.62 -3.39 10.42
CA GLU A 626 15.19 -3.25 10.15
C GLU A 626 14.35 -3.32 11.43
N MET A 627 14.88 -3.97 12.48
CA MET A 627 14.17 -4.37 13.70
C MET A 627 13.34 -3.25 14.32
N THR A 628 13.96 -2.08 14.48
CA THR A 628 13.29 -0.92 15.10
C THR A 628 12.10 -0.46 14.26
N SER A 629 12.24 -0.41 12.94
CA SER A 629 11.17 0.04 12.05
C SER A 629 9.99 -0.94 12.04
N VAL A 630 10.28 -2.24 12.03
CA VAL A 630 9.26 -3.30 12.07
C VAL A 630 8.52 -3.28 13.39
N VAL A 631 9.23 -3.29 14.52
CA VAL A 631 8.57 -3.29 15.85
C VAL A 631 7.69 -2.06 16.03
N ILE A 632 8.15 -0.88 15.63
CA ILE A 632 7.33 0.35 15.71
C ILE A 632 6.10 0.26 14.81
N SER A 633 6.25 -0.28 13.60
CA SER A 633 5.14 -0.52 12.68
C SER A 633 4.10 -1.45 13.31
N GLU A 634 4.53 -2.61 13.81
CA GLU A 634 3.65 -3.61 14.39
C GLU A 634 2.98 -3.12 15.69
N VAL A 635 3.70 -2.39 16.55
CA VAL A 635 3.12 -1.77 17.75
C VAL A 635 2.14 -0.65 17.39
N ALA A 636 2.36 0.10 16.31
CA ALA A 636 1.36 1.08 15.85
C ALA A 636 0.09 0.40 15.31
N SER A 637 0.20 -0.83 14.80
CA SER A 637 -0.89 -1.54 14.12
C SER A 637 -1.62 -2.58 14.95
N THR A 638 -1.14 -2.92 16.15
CA THR A 638 -1.88 -3.81 17.03
C THR A 638 -3.14 -3.12 17.55
N LEU A 639 -4.28 -3.79 17.46
CA LEU A 639 -5.42 -3.45 18.30
C LEU A 639 -5.08 -3.77 19.76
N VAL A 640 -5.72 -3.05 20.69
CA VAL A 640 -5.44 -3.19 22.12
C VAL A 640 -6.72 -3.50 22.88
N ILE A 641 -6.58 -4.30 23.92
CA ILE A 641 -7.61 -4.49 24.92
C ILE A 641 -7.27 -3.58 26.09
N ASP A 642 -8.16 -2.63 26.38
CA ASP A 642 -8.00 -1.79 27.55
C ASP A 642 -8.61 -2.48 28.76
N LEU A 643 -7.81 -3.31 29.42
CA LEU A 643 -8.24 -4.18 30.50
C LEU A 643 -8.90 -3.44 31.65
N HIS A 644 -8.69 -2.13 31.81
CA HIS A 644 -9.28 -1.39 32.91
C HIS A 644 -9.43 0.10 32.63
N THR A 645 -10.67 0.58 32.75
CA THR A 645 -11.06 1.98 32.63
C THR A 645 -12.16 2.34 33.63
N HIS A 646 -12.40 3.64 33.77
CA HIS A 646 -13.57 4.22 34.44
C HIS A 646 -14.57 4.81 33.43
N LEU A 647 -14.49 4.38 32.17
CA LEU A 647 -15.41 4.81 31.13
C LEU A 647 -16.75 4.11 31.30
N LEU A 648 -17.82 4.83 30.97
CA LEU A 648 -19.18 4.29 30.84
C LEU A 648 -19.73 4.74 29.48
N PRO A 649 -20.61 3.96 28.85
CA PRO A 649 -21.02 4.20 27.48
C PRO A 649 -21.93 5.43 27.39
N PRO A 650 -22.05 6.05 26.20
CA PRO A 650 -22.90 7.24 25.99
C PRO A 650 -24.34 7.11 26.53
N SER A 651 -24.93 5.91 26.48
CA SER A 651 -26.28 5.62 27.00
C SER A 651 -26.43 5.80 28.52
N HIS A 652 -25.31 5.90 29.25
CA HIS A 652 -25.27 6.19 30.69
C HIS A 652 -25.26 7.69 31.02
N GLY A 653 -25.40 8.57 30.02
CA GLY A 653 -25.64 10.00 30.21
C GLY A 653 -24.48 10.68 30.92
N MET A 654 -24.75 11.37 32.04
CA MET A 654 -23.75 12.15 32.78
C MET A 654 -22.60 11.32 33.36
N LEU A 655 -22.76 9.99 33.44
CA LEU A 655 -21.68 9.09 33.87
C LEU A 655 -20.63 8.87 32.76
N CYS A 656 -20.97 9.15 31.50
CA CYS A 656 -20.03 9.15 30.38
C CYS A 656 -19.32 10.51 30.32
N LEU A 657 -18.13 10.62 30.91
CA LEU A 657 -17.34 11.86 30.87
C LEU A 657 -16.55 11.94 29.56
N TRP A 658 -16.71 13.04 28.83
CA TRP A 658 -16.00 13.31 27.58
C TRP A 658 -15.97 14.80 27.28
N GLY A 659 -14.99 15.22 26.48
CA GLY A 659 -14.85 16.60 26.04
C GLY A 659 -13.80 17.43 26.78
N PHE A 660 -13.55 18.61 26.25
CA PHE A 660 -12.42 19.46 26.63
C PHE A 660 -12.40 19.89 28.10
N ASP A 661 -13.53 20.35 28.64
CA ASP A 661 -13.57 20.82 30.04
C ASP A 661 -13.42 19.64 31.03
N GLU A 662 -13.88 18.43 30.67
CA GLU A 662 -13.63 17.23 31.48
C GLU A 662 -12.16 16.79 31.42
N LEU A 663 -11.51 16.91 30.25
CA LEU A 663 -10.07 16.68 30.14
C LEU A 663 -9.27 17.60 31.05
N LEU A 664 -9.57 18.90 31.05
CA LEU A 664 -8.86 19.89 31.86
C LEU A 664 -9.14 19.76 33.36
N THR A 665 -10.35 19.35 33.73
CA THR A 665 -10.73 19.15 35.14
C THR A 665 -10.49 17.72 35.64
N TYR A 666 -9.76 16.92 34.87
CA TYR A 666 -9.25 15.65 35.34
C TYR A 666 -8.39 15.83 36.59
N HIS A 667 -8.60 14.98 37.59
CA HIS A 667 -8.02 15.13 38.93
C HIS A 667 -6.48 15.25 38.97
N TYR A 668 -5.74 14.77 37.96
CA TYR A 668 -4.29 14.99 37.87
C TYR A 668 -3.97 16.47 37.63
N LEU A 669 -4.71 17.11 36.72
CA LEU A 669 -4.54 18.54 36.41
C LEU A 669 -5.06 19.42 37.55
N VAL A 670 -6.07 18.97 38.29
CA VAL A 670 -6.50 19.64 39.52
C VAL A 670 -5.37 19.62 40.57
N ALA A 671 -4.73 18.46 40.79
CA ALA A 671 -3.59 18.36 41.69
C ALA A 671 -2.43 19.27 41.24
N GLU A 672 -2.10 19.26 39.94
CA GLU A 672 -1.06 20.12 39.37
C GLU A 672 -1.38 21.61 39.49
N TYR A 673 -2.63 21.99 39.25
CA TYR A 673 -3.10 23.36 39.39
C TYR A 673 -2.86 23.86 40.81
N PHE A 674 -3.25 23.10 41.84
CA PHE A 674 -3.09 23.52 43.24
C PHE A 674 -1.64 23.64 43.71
N MET A 675 -0.66 23.08 43.00
CA MET A 675 0.77 23.38 43.27
C MET A 675 1.15 24.82 42.88
N THR A 676 0.35 25.45 42.02
CA THR A 676 0.67 26.73 41.38
C THR A 676 -0.39 27.80 41.58
N ALA A 677 -1.58 27.40 42.04
CA ALA A 677 -2.70 28.27 42.30
C ALA A 677 -2.33 29.33 43.34
N PRO A 678 -2.87 30.56 43.22
CA PRO A 678 -2.65 31.58 44.23
C PRO A 678 -3.24 31.12 45.57
N ALA A 679 -2.63 31.52 46.69
CA ALA A 679 -3.09 31.14 48.03
C ALA A 679 -4.56 31.55 48.34
N SER A 680 -5.10 32.51 47.59
CA SER A 680 -6.51 32.91 47.66
C SER A 680 -7.47 31.88 47.05
N MET A 681 -7.00 30.99 46.18
CA MET A 681 -7.79 29.91 45.60
C MET A 681 -7.74 28.68 46.53
N THR A 682 -8.79 28.51 47.32
CA THR A 682 -8.97 27.32 48.17
C THR A 682 -9.61 26.17 47.39
N PRO A 683 -9.42 24.91 47.80
CA PRO A 683 -10.15 23.78 47.23
C PRO A 683 -11.66 23.98 47.25
N GLU A 684 -12.21 24.48 48.36
CA GLU A 684 -13.64 24.75 48.51
C GLU A 684 -14.12 25.78 47.48
N SER A 685 -13.39 26.89 47.31
CA SER A 685 -13.73 27.91 46.31
C SER A 685 -13.59 27.42 44.87
N PHE A 686 -12.61 26.57 44.59
CA PHE A 686 -12.43 25.99 43.25
C PHE A 686 -13.58 25.05 42.88
N TYR A 687 -13.96 24.13 43.78
CA TYR A 687 -15.06 23.20 43.54
C TYR A 687 -16.43 23.88 43.52
N ALA A 688 -16.54 25.11 44.03
CA ALA A 688 -17.74 25.94 43.89
C ALA A 688 -17.88 26.59 42.50
N LEU A 689 -16.80 26.66 41.69
CA LEU A 689 -16.84 27.17 40.32
C LEU A 689 -17.59 26.23 39.38
N GLY A 690 -18.16 26.78 38.32
CA GLY A 690 -18.68 25.98 37.22
C GLY A 690 -17.56 25.20 36.52
N LYS A 691 -17.89 24.05 35.93
CA LYS A 691 -16.94 23.17 35.23
C LYS A 691 -16.08 23.91 34.19
N ARG A 692 -16.70 24.81 33.43
CA ARG A 692 -16.04 25.65 32.44
C ARG A 692 -15.01 26.60 33.07
N GLU A 693 -15.38 27.25 34.17
CA GLU A 693 -14.50 28.18 34.89
C GLU A 693 -13.33 27.44 35.54
N GLN A 694 -13.56 26.23 36.08
CA GLN A 694 -12.49 25.35 36.54
C GLN A 694 -11.51 25.02 35.42
N ALA A 695 -12.02 24.67 34.23
CA ALA A 695 -11.18 24.40 33.06
C ALA A 695 -10.38 25.64 32.62
N ASP A 696 -11.02 26.83 32.60
CA ASP A 696 -10.38 28.09 32.22
C ASP A 696 -9.20 28.45 33.16
N VAL A 697 -9.38 28.33 34.48
CA VAL A 697 -8.29 28.63 35.44
C VAL A 697 -7.15 27.61 35.36
N ILE A 698 -7.45 26.33 35.11
CA ILE A 698 -6.44 25.29 34.90
C ILE A 698 -5.66 25.55 33.62
N TRP A 699 -6.35 25.85 32.51
CA TRP A 699 -5.71 26.16 31.24
C TRP A 699 -4.77 27.36 31.38
N GLN A 700 -5.25 28.44 31.99
CA GLN A 700 -4.44 29.63 32.20
C GLN A 700 -3.17 29.29 33.00
N ALA A 701 -3.31 28.61 34.14
CA ALA A 701 -2.18 28.36 35.04
C ALA A 701 -1.16 27.34 34.52
N LEU A 702 -1.61 26.29 33.81
CA LEU A 702 -0.77 25.14 33.44
C LEU A 702 -0.35 25.13 31.96
N PHE A 703 -1.07 25.83 31.07
CA PHE A 703 -0.80 25.82 29.62
C PHE A 703 -0.36 27.20 29.09
N VAL A 704 -0.77 28.30 29.73
CA VAL A 704 -0.43 29.67 29.31
C VAL A 704 0.67 30.25 30.17
N ASP A 705 0.46 30.32 31.49
CA ASP A 705 1.42 30.89 32.44
C ASP A 705 2.65 29.98 32.59
N ARG A 706 2.49 28.70 32.26
CA ARG A 706 3.54 27.68 32.26
C ARG A 706 3.45 26.87 30.98
N SER A 707 4.60 26.35 30.54
CA SER A 707 4.61 25.41 29.42
C SER A 707 4.02 24.06 29.87
N PRO A 708 3.10 23.45 29.09
CA PRO A 708 2.39 22.22 29.47
C PRO A 708 3.25 20.96 29.29
N VAL A 709 4.34 20.85 30.05
CA VAL A 709 5.34 19.79 29.92
C VAL A 709 5.04 18.52 30.72
N SER A 710 4.15 18.59 31.71
CA SER A 710 3.74 17.41 32.48
C SER A 710 2.99 16.41 31.58
N GLU A 711 3.02 15.13 31.93
CA GLU A 711 2.40 14.08 31.12
C GLU A 711 0.88 14.27 31.00
N ALA A 712 0.20 14.74 32.06
CA ALA A 712 -1.23 15.03 32.01
C ALA A 712 -1.54 16.23 31.09
N CYS A 713 -0.76 17.32 31.18
CA CYS A 713 -0.93 18.48 30.30
C CYS A 713 -0.62 18.13 28.83
N ARG A 714 0.50 17.43 28.60
CA ARG A 714 0.88 16.93 27.28
C ARG A 714 -0.20 16.03 26.69
N GLY A 715 -0.83 15.20 27.52
CA GLY A 715 -1.95 14.35 27.13
C GLY A 715 -3.11 15.11 26.51
N VAL A 716 -3.51 16.24 27.11
CA VAL A 716 -4.56 17.12 26.54
C VAL A 716 -4.15 17.62 25.16
N ILE A 717 -2.91 18.08 24.99
CA ILE A 717 -2.40 18.55 23.69
C ILE A 717 -2.40 17.43 22.64
N THR A 718 -1.92 16.24 22.99
CA THR A 718 -1.91 15.07 22.09
C THR A 718 -3.33 14.70 21.67
N THR A 719 -4.29 14.69 22.59
CA THR A 719 -5.70 14.41 22.30
C THR A 719 -6.28 15.42 21.31
N LEU A 720 -6.06 16.73 21.52
CA LEU A 720 -6.55 17.76 20.60
C LEU A 720 -5.93 17.65 19.20
N VAL A 721 -4.62 17.39 19.13
CA VAL A 721 -3.93 17.18 17.85
C VAL A 721 -4.49 15.96 17.11
N ALA A 722 -4.75 14.85 17.82
CA ALA A 722 -5.35 13.64 17.23
C ALA A 722 -6.77 13.87 16.70
N LEU A 723 -7.52 14.81 17.30
CA LEU A 723 -8.85 15.22 16.85
C LEU A 723 -8.82 16.20 15.66
N GLY A 724 -7.63 16.64 15.23
CA GLY A 724 -7.44 17.55 14.10
C GLY A 724 -7.34 19.04 14.49
N LEU A 725 -7.24 19.36 15.79
CA LEU A 725 -7.29 20.73 16.32
C LEU A 725 -5.90 21.37 16.50
N SER A 726 -4.95 21.04 15.61
CA SER A 726 -3.56 21.50 15.75
C SER A 726 -3.42 23.03 15.64
N ASN A 727 -4.25 23.68 14.82
CA ASN A 727 -4.23 25.13 14.65
C ASN A 727 -4.80 25.85 15.87
N GLU A 728 -5.88 25.32 16.44
CA GLU A 728 -6.53 25.83 17.65
C GLU A 728 -5.62 25.68 18.86
N VAL A 729 -4.89 24.56 18.96
CA VAL A 729 -3.82 24.38 19.96
C VAL A 729 -2.72 25.43 19.79
N ALA A 730 -2.22 25.64 18.56
CA ALA A 730 -1.15 26.60 18.29
C ALA A 730 -1.53 28.04 18.63
N THR A 731 -2.80 28.40 18.42
CA THR A 731 -3.36 29.72 18.72
C THR A 731 -3.94 29.83 20.14
N ARG A 732 -4.02 28.72 20.87
CA ARG A 732 -4.62 28.59 22.21
C ARG A 732 -6.09 29.03 22.24
N ASP A 733 -6.84 28.78 21.16
CA ASP A 733 -8.24 29.17 21.01
C ASP A 733 -9.17 28.15 21.68
N LEU A 734 -9.47 28.38 22.97
CA LEU A 734 -10.37 27.52 23.74
C LEU A 734 -11.80 27.50 23.20
N GLU A 735 -12.28 28.61 22.63
CA GLU A 735 -13.65 28.69 22.14
C GLU A 735 -13.83 27.91 20.84
N ALA A 736 -12.83 27.92 19.96
CA ALA A 736 -12.82 27.03 18.80
C ALA A 736 -12.82 25.56 19.21
N ILE A 737 -12.00 25.18 20.20
CA ILE A 737 -11.95 23.80 20.72
C ILE A 737 -13.32 23.40 21.29
N ARG A 738 -13.94 24.25 22.13
CA ARG A 738 -15.27 23.96 22.69
C ARG A 738 -16.35 23.85 21.63
N ARG A 739 -16.31 24.68 20.58
CA ARG A 739 -17.24 24.59 19.44
C ARG A 739 -17.12 23.27 18.68
N PHE A 740 -15.91 22.73 18.54
CA PHE A 740 -15.72 21.38 17.96
C PHE A 740 -16.44 20.31 18.79
N TYR A 741 -16.34 20.34 20.11
CA TYR A 741 -17.07 19.39 20.96
C TYR A 741 -18.59 19.62 20.95
N ALA A 742 -19.02 20.88 20.87
CA ALA A 742 -20.44 21.23 20.78
C ALA A 742 -21.09 20.64 19.52
N SER A 743 -20.40 20.57 18.37
CA SER A 743 -21.00 19.98 17.15
C SER A 743 -21.37 18.50 17.27
N TYR A 744 -20.78 17.78 18.22
CA TYR A 744 -21.22 16.42 18.59
C TYR A 744 -22.32 16.47 19.64
N ARG A 745 -22.13 17.26 20.69
CA ARG A 745 -23.05 17.34 21.84
C ARG A 745 -24.44 17.84 21.46
N ASP A 746 -24.53 18.80 20.55
CA ASP A 746 -25.78 19.41 20.09
C ASP A 746 -26.69 18.43 19.33
N ARG A 747 -26.13 17.30 18.87
CA ARG A 747 -26.87 16.19 18.25
C ARG A 747 -27.32 15.12 19.25
N GLY A 748 -27.14 15.34 20.55
CA GLY A 748 -27.62 14.44 21.60
C GLY A 748 -26.85 13.11 21.68
N LEU A 749 -27.56 12.00 21.92
CA LEU A 749 -26.98 10.68 22.11
C LEU A 749 -26.25 10.20 20.84
N GLU A 750 -26.87 10.34 19.67
CA GLU A 750 -26.29 9.93 18.38
C GLU A 750 -24.93 10.61 18.13
N GLY A 751 -24.83 11.92 18.34
CA GLY A 751 -23.57 12.64 18.20
C GLY A 751 -22.51 12.22 19.23
N THR A 752 -22.93 11.85 20.44
CA THR A 752 -22.03 11.35 21.49
C THR A 752 -21.52 9.94 21.16
N GLU A 753 -22.37 9.07 20.61
CA GLU A 753 -22.01 7.74 20.14
C GLU A 753 -21.06 7.80 18.94
N GLU A 754 -21.29 8.72 18.00
CA GLU A 754 -20.38 8.98 16.90
C GLU A 754 -19.00 9.44 17.40
N PHE A 755 -18.96 10.37 18.36
CA PHE A 755 -17.71 10.81 18.96
C PHE A 755 -17.00 9.64 19.69
N SER A 756 -17.75 8.82 20.42
CA SER A 756 -17.22 7.62 21.07
C SER A 756 -16.59 6.66 20.08
N GLU A 757 -17.29 6.31 19.00
CA GLU A 757 -16.76 5.42 17.97
C GLU A 757 -15.50 5.99 17.33
N ARG A 758 -15.48 7.30 17.07
CA ARG A 758 -14.29 8.00 16.56
C ARG A 758 -13.09 7.83 17.51
N VAL A 759 -13.28 7.98 18.82
CA VAL A 759 -12.21 7.83 19.82
C VAL A 759 -11.68 6.40 19.87
N PHE A 760 -12.55 5.39 19.87
CA PHE A 760 -12.12 3.97 19.84
C PHE A 760 -11.36 3.64 18.55
N ALA A 761 -11.88 4.07 17.40
CA ALA A 761 -11.24 3.85 16.11
C ALA A 761 -9.85 4.50 16.02
N GLN A 762 -9.69 5.75 16.47
CA GLN A 762 -8.41 6.47 16.42
C GLN A 762 -7.39 6.00 17.47
N SER A 763 -7.83 5.48 18.62
CA SER A 763 -6.93 4.95 19.66
C SER A 763 -6.45 3.52 19.37
N GLY A 764 -7.17 2.79 18.51
CA GLY A 764 -6.94 1.37 18.24
C GLY A 764 -7.36 0.46 19.38
N VAL A 765 -8.26 0.94 20.26
CA VAL A 765 -8.85 0.14 21.33
C VAL A 765 -9.96 -0.71 20.73
N GLN A 766 -9.82 -2.04 20.85
CA GLN A 766 -10.85 -2.97 20.40
C GLN A 766 -12.06 -2.90 21.33
N TYR A 767 -11.82 -3.09 22.62
CA TYR A 767 -12.79 -2.86 23.68
C TYR A 767 -12.10 -2.37 24.96
N ALA A 768 -12.86 -1.66 25.79
CA ALA A 768 -12.45 -1.18 27.09
C ALA A 768 -13.31 -1.85 28.17
N VAL A 769 -12.65 -2.36 29.20
CA VAL A 769 -13.34 -2.89 30.38
C VAL A 769 -13.63 -1.74 31.34
N MET A 770 -14.91 -1.58 31.66
CA MET A 770 -15.46 -0.54 32.54
C MET A 770 -15.22 -0.90 34.01
N THR A 771 -15.54 0.03 34.90
CA THR A 771 -15.62 -0.22 36.35
C THR A 771 -17.04 0.02 36.80
N ASN A 772 -17.80 -1.05 37.04
CA ASN A 772 -19.23 -0.97 37.34
C ASN A 772 -19.54 -1.22 38.81
N ILE A 773 -20.23 -0.28 39.46
CA ILE A 773 -20.41 -0.27 40.91
C ILE A 773 -21.87 -0.63 41.26
N PRO A 774 -22.17 -1.90 41.60
CA PRO A 774 -23.55 -2.31 41.93
C PRO A 774 -24.07 -1.65 43.22
N PHE A 775 -23.15 -1.19 44.07
CA PHE A 775 -23.43 -0.50 45.33
C PHE A 775 -23.74 1.00 45.16
N ASP A 776 -23.50 1.57 43.97
CA ASP A 776 -23.85 2.96 43.67
C ASP A 776 -25.22 3.02 42.99
N THR A 777 -26.19 3.60 43.68
CA THR A 777 -27.55 3.75 43.16
C THR A 777 -27.61 4.58 41.87
N ASN A 778 -26.68 5.52 41.68
CA ASN A 778 -26.64 6.36 40.48
C ASN A 778 -26.25 5.56 39.24
N GLU A 779 -25.41 4.54 39.39
CA GLU A 779 -25.06 3.64 38.29
C GLU A 779 -26.08 2.48 38.17
N ALA A 780 -26.50 1.90 39.30
CA ALA A 780 -27.39 0.74 39.34
C ALA A 780 -28.70 0.92 38.55
N GLN A 781 -29.24 2.14 38.52
CA GLN A 781 -30.44 2.50 37.74
C GLN A 781 -30.29 2.34 36.22
N HIS A 782 -29.06 2.24 35.69
CA HIS A 782 -28.80 1.98 34.27
C HIS A 782 -28.80 0.49 33.92
N TRP A 783 -28.83 -0.38 34.93
CA TRP A 783 -28.75 -1.83 34.78
C TRP A 783 -30.05 -2.56 35.11
N ARG A 784 -30.82 -2.03 36.07
CA ARG A 784 -32.08 -2.63 36.55
C ARG A 784 -33.21 -1.59 36.57
N PRO A 785 -34.48 -2.00 36.34
CA PRO A 785 -34.94 -3.37 36.11
C PRO A 785 -34.54 -3.93 34.74
N GLU A 786 -34.25 -3.06 33.78
CA GLU A 786 -33.80 -3.42 32.43
C GLU A 786 -32.45 -2.77 32.15
N ARG A 787 -31.51 -3.56 31.62
CA ARG A 787 -30.18 -3.09 31.25
C ARG A 787 -30.28 -2.22 30.01
N LYS A 788 -29.64 -1.04 30.03
CA LYS A 788 -29.51 -0.20 28.82
C LYS A 788 -28.63 -0.88 27.77
N ASP A 789 -29.03 -0.71 26.51
CA ASP A 789 -28.21 -1.10 25.37
C ASP A 789 -26.99 -0.16 25.22
N TYR A 790 -25.88 -0.75 24.79
CA TYR A 790 -24.64 -0.05 24.49
C TYR A 790 -23.71 -0.93 23.62
N SER A 791 -22.74 -0.29 22.96
CA SER A 791 -21.76 -0.95 22.08
C SER A 791 -20.91 -2.01 22.78
N GLU A 792 -20.61 -3.12 22.10
CA GLU A 792 -19.72 -4.19 22.57
C GLU A 792 -18.27 -3.75 22.82
N ARG A 793 -17.91 -2.54 22.37
CA ARG A 793 -16.64 -1.89 22.74
C ARG A 793 -16.52 -1.59 24.23
N TYR A 794 -17.62 -1.63 24.97
CA TYR A 794 -17.64 -1.51 26.43
C TYR A 794 -17.92 -2.88 27.04
N ARG A 795 -17.02 -3.39 27.87
CA ARG A 795 -17.24 -4.63 28.63
C ARG A 795 -17.28 -4.34 30.12
N SER A 796 -18.07 -5.07 30.88
CA SER A 796 -18.29 -4.76 32.28
C SER A 796 -17.25 -5.43 33.19
N ALA A 797 -16.95 -4.81 34.33
CA ALA A 797 -16.30 -5.47 35.45
C ALA A 797 -16.96 -5.01 36.75
N LEU A 798 -17.23 -5.96 37.64
CA LEU A 798 -18.01 -5.69 38.84
C LEU A 798 -17.10 -5.22 39.98
N ARG A 799 -17.25 -3.97 40.40
CA ARG A 799 -16.48 -3.38 41.50
C ARG A 799 -17.03 -3.79 42.85
N VAL A 800 -16.23 -4.51 43.61
CA VAL A 800 -16.57 -5.18 44.88
C VAL A 800 -15.70 -4.72 46.06
N ASP A 801 -15.17 -3.50 46.02
CA ASP A 801 -14.40 -2.90 47.12
C ASP A 801 -15.01 -3.12 48.53
N PRO A 802 -16.35 -2.97 48.74
CA PRO A 802 -16.94 -3.20 50.06
C PRO A 802 -16.75 -4.63 50.59
N LEU A 803 -16.79 -5.64 49.71
CA LEU A 803 -16.63 -7.04 50.11
C LEU A 803 -15.19 -7.37 50.47
N LEU A 804 -14.22 -6.84 49.72
CA LEU A 804 -12.80 -7.05 50.02
C LEU A 804 -12.37 -6.33 51.30
N SER A 805 -12.93 -5.15 51.57
CA SER A 805 -12.65 -4.36 52.78
C SER A 805 -13.46 -4.78 54.00
N GLY A 806 -14.47 -5.65 53.83
CA GLY A 806 -15.39 -6.03 54.90
C GLY A 806 -16.28 -4.88 55.37
N ASP A 807 -16.62 -3.92 54.48
CA ASP A 807 -17.52 -2.80 54.76
C ASP A 807 -18.97 -3.28 54.89
N ARG A 808 -19.26 -3.84 56.06
CA ARG A 808 -20.55 -4.38 56.45
C ARG A 808 -21.68 -3.35 56.28
N ALA A 809 -21.44 -2.08 56.59
CA ALA A 809 -22.48 -1.05 56.54
C ALA A 809 -22.99 -0.86 55.10
N THR A 810 -22.07 -0.78 54.13
CA THR A 810 -22.41 -0.68 52.71
C THR A 810 -23.09 -1.94 52.20
N ILE A 811 -22.58 -3.13 52.58
CA ILE A 811 -23.16 -4.42 52.16
C ILE A 811 -24.59 -4.58 52.69
N GLU A 812 -24.81 -4.41 54.00
CA GLU A 812 -26.14 -4.54 54.60
C GLU A 812 -27.14 -3.57 53.97
N LYS A 813 -26.73 -2.32 53.73
CA LYS A 813 -27.58 -1.31 53.09
C LYS A 813 -27.98 -1.75 51.69
N ALA A 814 -27.04 -2.26 50.89
CA ALA A 814 -27.31 -2.74 49.55
C ALA A 814 -28.28 -3.93 49.55
N LEU A 815 -28.06 -4.92 50.42
CA LEU A 815 -28.96 -6.09 50.54
C LEU A 815 -30.38 -5.67 50.93
N LYS A 816 -30.53 -4.85 51.98
CA LYS A 816 -31.84 -4.34 52.43
C LYS A 816 -32.56 -3.55 51.33
N THR A 817 -31.84 -2.66 50.65
CA THR A 817 -32.42 -1.78 49.61
C THR A 817 -32.83 -2.58 48.38
N SER A 818 -32.11 -3.65 48.05
CA SER A 818 -32.39 -4.50 46.90
C SER A 818 -33.27 -5.72 47.22
N GLY A 819 -33.77 -5.85 48.45
CA GLY A 819 -34.73 -6.89 48.84
C GLY A 819 -34.13 -8.26 49.15
N TYR A 820 -32.82 -8.35 49.39
CA TYR A 820 -32.14 -9.60 49.78
C TYR A 820 -32.09 -9.74 51.31
N GLU A 821 -32.05 -10.99 51.78
CA GLU A 821 -31.79 -11.26 53.19
C GLU A 821 -30.40 -10.79 53.63
N VAL A 822 -30.29 -10.32 54.87
CA VAL A 822 -29.03 -9.79 55.42
C VAL A 822 -28.21 -10.93 56.01
N THR A 823 -27.81 -11.85 55.15
CA THR A 823 -27.07 -13.10 55.46
C THR A 823 -25.91 -13.26 54.48
N LEU A 824 -24.96 -14.18 54.77
CA LEU A 824 -23.89 -14.51 53.83
C LEU A 824 -24.44 -15.05 52.49
N GLU A 825 -25.50 -15.88 52.54
CA GLU A 825 -26.16 -16.39 51.33
C GLU A 825 -26.87 -15.27 50.56
N GLY A 826 -27.54 -14.34 51.26
CA GLY A 826 -28.13 -13.17 50.62
C GLY A 826 -27.10 -12.30 49.90
N ALA A 827 -25.89 -12.16 50.47
CA ALA A 827 -24.76 -11.50 49.82
C ALA A 827 -24.26 -12.26 48.58
N ARG A 828 -24.19 -13.60 48.62
CA ARG A 828 -23.87 -14.43 47.45
C ARG A 828 -24.92 -14.27 46.35
N GLN A 829 -26.20 -14.34 46.70
CA GLN A 829 -27.29 -14.20 45.74
C GLN A 829 -27.30 -12.81 45.09
N TYR A 830 -27.05 -11.76 45.87
CA TYR A 830 -26.89 -10.39 45.35
C TYR A 830 -25.81 -10.34 44.26
N LEU A 831 -24.62 -10.91 44.51
CA LEU A 831 -23.55 -10.95 43.51
C LEU A 831 -23.91 -11.81 42.29
N ARG A 832 -24.51 -12.99 42.50
CA ARG A 832 -24.96 -13.86 41.41
C ARG A 832 -25.87 -13.11 40.45
N ASP A 833 -26.87 -12.43 40.98
CA ASP A 833 -27.83 -11.69 40.14
C ASP A 833 -27.17 -10.50 39.43
N TRP A 834 -26.19 -9.84 40.06
CA TRP A 834 -25.43 -8.77 39.41
C TRP A 834 -24.48 -9.29 38.32
N CYS A 835 -23.87 -10.47 38.52
CA CYS A 835 -23.15 -11.17 37.46
C CYS A 835 -24.07 -11.50 36.29
N ASP A 836 -25.28 -12.00 36.56
CA ASP A 836 -26.25 -12.34 35.53
C ASP A 836 -26.75 -11.08 34.77
N THR A 837 -26.84 -9.94 35.48
CA THR A 837 -27.23 -8.64 34.89
C THR A 837 -26.12 -8.02 34.03
N MET A 838 -24.90 -7.89 34.59
CA MET A 838 -23.81 -7.16 33.96
C MET A 838 -22.98 -8.02 33.01
N LYS A 839 -22.92 -9.33 33.23
CA LYS A 839 -22.01 -10.28 32.56
C LYS A 839 -20.53 -9.81 32.60
N PRO A 840 -19.96 -9.62 33.81
CA PRO A 840 -18.64 -9.03 33.96
C PRO A 840 -17.53 -9.93 33.43
N GLU A 841 -16.49 -9.32 32.88
CA GLU A 841 -15.21 -9.97 32.51
C GLU A 841 -14.46 -10.45 33.75
N TYR A 842 -14.51 -9.68 34.83
CA TYR A 842 -13.91 -10.00 36.12
C TYR A 842 -14.59 -9.23 37.26
N MET A 843 -14.40 -9.72 38.48
CA MET A 843 -14.66 -8.97 39.72
C MET A 843 -13.45 -8.09 40.01
N MET A 844 -13.63 -6.88 40.53
CA MET A 844 -12.51 -5.98 40.79
C MET A 844 -12.61 -5.32 42.15
N ALA A 845 -11.47 -5.15 42.82
CA ALA A 845 -11.38 -4.34 44.03
C ALA A 845 -10.07 -3.56 44.11
N SER A 846 -10.15 -2.33 44.61
CA SER A 846 -8.97 -1.56 45.04
C SER A 846 -8.72 -1.75 46.52
N THR A 847 -7.51 -2.17 46.89
CA THR A 847 -7.14 -2.31 48.30
C THR A 847 -6.60 -0.99 48.85
N PRO A 848 -6.89 -0.67 50.12
CA PRO A 848 -6.16 0.39 50.81
C PRO A 848 -4.68 -0.02 50.97
N HIS A 849 -3.81 0.98 51.13
CA HIS A 849 -2.36 0.77 51.24
C HIS A 849 -1.92 -0.14 52.38
N ASP A 850 -2.71 -0.24 53.44
CA ASP A 850 -2.50 -1.03 54.65
C ASP A 850 -3.31 -2.35 54.64
N PHE A 851 -3.79 -2.78 53.47
CA PHE A 851 -4.53 -4.03 53.35
C PHE A 851 -3.69 -5.24 53.73
N VAL A 852 -4.16 -5.98 54.72
CA VAL A 852 -3.59 -7.26 55.17
C VAL A 852 -4.70 -8.30 55.22
N LEU A 853 -4.41 -9.50 54.71
CA LEU A 853 -5.29 -10.66 54.83
C LEU A 853 -5.23 -11.18 56.27
N ARG A 854 -6.33 -11.13 57.03
CA ARG A 854 -6.37 -11.52 58.46
C ARG A 854 -6.07 -13.03 58.65
N GLU A 855 -5.59 -13.44 59.84
CA GLU A 855 -5.23 -14.85 60.11
C GLU A 855 -6.43 -15.82 60.12
N GLY A 856 -7.61 -15.39 60.58
CA GLY A 856 -8.88 -16.15 60.43
C GLY A 856 -9.27 -16.33 58.96
N SER A 857 -8.75 -15.44 58.12
CA SER A 857 -8.57 -15.58 56.67
C SER A 857 -8.04 -16.93 56.22
N LEU A 858 -7.07 -17.50 56.92
CA LEU A 858 -6.11 -18.46 56.37
C LEU A 858 -6.17 -19.83 57.04
N ALA A 859 -7.24 -20.13 57.79
CA ALA A 859 -7.32 -21.24 58.75
C ALA A 859 -7.09 -22.68 58.22
N GLY A 860 -6.82 -22.87 56.92
CA GLY A 860 -6.50 -24.17 56.32
C GLY A 860 -5.00 -24.43 56.03
N VAL A 861 -4.10 -23.46 56.17
CA VAL A 861 -2.67 -23.66 55.84
C VAL A 861 -1.90 -24.03 57.10
N LYS A 862 -1.62 -25.34 57.30
CA LYS A 862 -0.61 -25.76 58.29
C LYS A 862 0.72 -25.11 57.92
N LYS A 863 1.23 -24.21 58.78
CA LYS A 863 2.59 -23.65 58.68
C LYS A 863 3.60 -24.79 58.74
N THR A 864 4.10 -25.25 57.59
CA THR A 864 5.33 -26.05 57.53
C THR A 864 6.51 -25.10 57.39
N GLY A 865 7.12 -24.78 58.53
CA GLY A 865 8.49 -24.27 58.59
C GLY A 865 8.68 -22.79 58.28
N VAL A 866 8.46 -21.92 59.27
CA VAL A 866 9.27 -20.71 59.41
C VAL A 866 9.78 -20.70 60.85
N ASN A 867 11.07 -20.97 61.03
CA ASN A 867 11.73 -20.75 62.30
C ASN A 867 11.87 -19.24 62.50
N GLU A 868 11.13 -18.65 63.43
CA GLU A 868 11.15 -17.21 63.71
C GLU A 868 12.53 -16.72 64.19
N GLU A 869 13.42 -17.61 64.63
CA GLU A 869 14.81 -17.26 64.95
C GLU A 869 15.69 -17.10 63.70
N ALA A 870 15.33 -17.69 62.56
CA ALA A 870 16.10 -17.61 61.32
C ALA A 870 15.98 -16.23 60.62
N MET A 871 14.99 -15.40 60.97
CA MET A 871 14.89 -14.02 60.46
C MET A 871 15.91 -13.05 61.09
N LYS A 872 16.70 -13.47 62.08
CA LYS A 872 17.67 -12.60 62.77
C LYS A 872 19.11 -12.69 62.27
N GLN A 873 19.43 -13.53 61.27
CA GLN A 873 20.79 -13.69 60.75
C GLN A 873 20.78 -13.87 59.21
N PRO A 874 21.51 -13.04 58.43
CA PRO A 874 21.62 -13.21 56.98
C PRO A 874 22.69 -14.26 56.63
N PHE A 875 22.36 -15.16 55.70
CA PHE A 875 23.20 -16.19 55.07
C PHE A 875 23.58 -17.43 55.89
N ALA A 876 22.76 -18.49 55.80
CA ALA A 876 23.24 -19.87 55.84
C ALA A 876 22.19 -20.84 55.26
N PHE A 877 22.57 -21.57 54.21
CA PHE A 877 21.90 -22.82 53.81
C PHE A 877 22.33 -23.94 54.78
N VAL A 878 21.42 -24.88 55.10
CA VAL A 878 21.62 -26.36 55.08
C VAL A 878 20.64 -27.12 56.02
N ASP A 879 20.11 -28.20 55.41
CA ASP A 879 19.56 -29.50 55.82
C ASP A 879 18.34 -29.75 56.73
N GLN A 880 17.49 -30.62 56.14
CA GLN A 880 16.36 -31.36 56.68
C GLN A 880 16.81 -32.48 57.64
N THR A 881 16.05 -32.68 58.73
CA THR A 881 15.79 -34.03 59.26
C THR A 881 14.36 -34.15 59.81
N ASN A 882 13.69 -35.21 59.35
CA ASN A 882 12.46 -35.85 59.79
C ASN A 882 12.00 -35.67 61.25
N ASN A 883 10.68 -35.56 61.46
CA ASN A 883 9.89 -36.70 61.97
C ASN A 883 8.38 -36.44 61.89
N MET A 884 7.69 -37.40 61.26
CA MET A 884 6.24 -37.63 61.40
C MET A 884 5.92 -38.12 62.81
N ALA A 885 4.88 -37.55 63.43
CA ALA A 885 3.92 -38.28 64.25
C ALA A 885 2.70 -37.39 64.55
N ASP A 886 1.52 -38.00 64.40
CA ASP A 886 0.24 -37.68 65.03
C ASP A 886 -0.49 -36.37 64.70
N CYS A 887 -1.60 -36.50 63.95
CA CYS A 887 -2.93 -36.54 64.57
C CYS A 887 -4.01 -36.63 63.47
N VAL A 888 -4.68 -37.77 63.47
CA VAL A 888 -5.96 -38.03 62.79
C VAL A 888 -7.04 -37.20 63.49
N VAL A 889 -7.77 -36.37 62.74
CA VAL A 889 -9.15 -35.99 63.10
C VAL A 889 -10.01 -36.00 61.83
N ASN A 890 -10.94 -36.94 61.87
CA ASN A 890 -12.15 -37.16 61.09
C ASN A 890 -12.59 -36.05 60.11
N CYS A 891 -12.72 -36.48 58.86
CA CYS A 891 -13.75 -36.05 57.93
C CYS A 891 -15.11 -36.46 58.52
N ASP A 892 -15.97 -35.49 58.83
CA ASP A 892 -17.44 -35.58 58.78
C ASP A 892 -18.00 -34.28 59.35
N GLY A 893 -18.70 -33.51 58.52
CA GLY A 893 -19.37 -32.28 58.92
C GLY A 893 -20.32 -31.83 57.82
N ALA A 894 -21.58 -32.23 57.95
CA ALA A 894 -22.70 -31.70 57.19
C ALA A 894 -22.70 -30.16 57.29
N GLU A 895 -22.91 -29.48 56.16
CA GLU A 895 -23.13 -28.04 56.12
C GLU A 895 -24.36 -27.70 56.99
N ASP A 896 -24.14 -26.94 58.05
CA ASP A 896 -25.20 -26.34 58.86
C ASP A 896 -25.89 -25.28 58.00
N ASP A 897 -27.03 -25.65 57.43
CA ASP A 897 -27.85 -24.86 56.49
C ASP A 897 -28.70 -23.78 57.20
N SER A 898 -28.27 -23.33 58.39
CA SER A 898 -28.91 -22.21 59.09
C SER A 898 -28.36 -20.86 58.59
N PRO A 899 -29.22 -19.86 58.31
CA PRO A 899 -28.76 -18.59 57.74
C PRO A 899 -27.80 -17.88 58.69
N THR A 900 -26.51 -17.85 58.35
CA THR A 900 -25.50 -17.10 59.11
C THR A 900 -25.80 -15.61 58.99
N VAL A 901 -26.30 -15.03 60.07
CA VAL A 901 -26.57 -13.59 60.19
C VAL A 901 -25.25 -12.81 60.07
N LEU A 902 -25.25 -11.70 59.32
CA LEU A 902 -24.06 -10.87 59.19
C LEU A 902 -23.66 -10.26 60.54
N ASP A 903 -22.43 -10.56 60.97
CA ASP A 903 -21.84 -10.12 62.23
C ASP A 903 -20.41 -9.57 62.03
N GLU A 904 -19.70 -9.30 63.13
CA GLU A 904 -18.32 -8.79 63.11
C GLU A 904 -17.25 -9.83 62.72
N ASN A 905 -17.62 -11.11 62.67
CA ASN A 905 -16.75 -12.23 62.29
C ASN A 905 -16.98 -12.71 60.84
N SER A 906 -17.94 -12.12 60.13
CA SER A 906 -18.32 -12.51 58.76
C SER A 906 -17.18 -12.30 57.76
N ASP A 907 -16.71 -13.39 57.14
CA ASP A 907 -15.64 -13.37 56.13
C ASP A 907 -16.21 -13.22 54.69
N PHE A 908 -16.51 -11.99 54.30
CA PHE A 908 -17.04 -11.68 52.96
C PHE A 908 -16.07 -12.03 51.81
N LEU A 909 -14.77 -12.13 52.07
CA LEU A 909 -13.81 -12.46 51.05
C LEU A 909 -13.90 -13.94 50.69
N SER A 910 -13.77 -14.82 51.68
CA SER A 910 -13.75 -16.27 51.43
C SER A 910 -15.15 -16.84 51.21
N GLU A 911 -16.11 -16.46 52.06
CA GLU A 911 -17.44 -17.06 52.10
C GLU A 911 -18.38 -16.50 51.03
N VAL A 912 -18.08 -15.31 50.49
CA VAL A 912 -18.94 -14.65 49.49
C VAL A 912 -18.21 -14.45 48.18
N LEU A 913 -17.20 -13.57 48.14
CA LEU A 913 -16.54 -13.17 46.88
C LEU A 913 -15.87 -14.36 46.18
N MET A 914 -14.99 -15.08 46.88
CA MET A 914 -14.23 -16.19 46.28
C MET A 914 -15.14 -17.35 45.88
N LYS A 915 -16.16 -17.65 46.69
CA LYS A 915 -17.16 -18.70 46.39
C LYS A 915 -17.91 -18.38 45.10
N VAL A 916 -18.41 -17.15 44.93
CA VAL A 916 -19.09 -16.73 43.68
C VAL A 916 -18.13 -16.71 42.49
N CYS A 917 -16.87 -16.28 42.69
CA CYS A 917 -15.86 -16.28 41.63
C CYS A 917 -15.55 -17.70 41.15
N GLU A 918 -15.39 -18.65 42.08
CA GLU A 918 -15.17 -20.07 41.75
C GLU A 918 -16.40 -20.69 41.05
N GLU A 919 -17.61 -20.46 41.59
CA GLU A 919 -18.88 -20.93 41.00
C GLU A 919 -19.08 -20.45 39.55
N ARG A 920 -18.69 -19.20 39.26
CA ARG A 920 -18.94 -18.53 37.97
C ARG A 920 -17.72 -18.50 37.06
N ASN A 921 -16.59 -19.08 37.48
CA ASN A 921 -15.29 -18.99 36.80
C ASN A 921 -14.89 -17.53 36.47
N LEU A 922 -15.12 -16.61 37.41
CA LEU A 922 -14.79 -15.19 37.26
C LEU A 922 -13.44 -14.87 37.93
N PRO A 923 -12.52 -14.19 37.21
CA PRO A 923 -11.29 -13.69 37.82
C PRO A 923 -11.54 -12.59 38.85
N VAL A 924 -10.57 -12.38 39.74
CA VAL A 924 -10.52 -11.26 40.68
C VAL A 924 -9.35 -10.33 40.35
N ALA A 925 -9.66 -9.10 39.97
CA ALA A 925 -8.70 -8.03 39.70
C ALA A 925 -8.42 -7.20 40.95
N LEU A 926 -7.16 -7.15 41.37
CA LEU A 926 -6.70 -6.43 42.55
C LEU A 926 -5.83 -5.25 42.16
N LYS A 927 -6.22 -4.06 42.62
CA LYS A 927 -5.42 -2.83 42.50
C LYS A 927 -4.85 -2.47 43.87
N ILE A 928 -3.52 -2.56 44.02
CA ILE A 928 -2.88 -2.55 45.34
C ILE A 928 -2.03 -1.29 45.57
N GLY A 929 -2.25 -0.62 46.71
CA GLY A 929 -1.32 0.40 47.24
C GLY A 929 -1.83 1.84 47.28
N ALA A 930 -3.13 2.10 47.09
CA ALA A 930 -3.68 3.45 47.17
C ALA A 930 -3.78 3.97 48.61
N HIS A 931 -3.17 5.13 48.89
CA HIS A 931 -3.34 5.85 50.15
C HIS A 931 -4.44 6.90 49.97
N ARG A 932 -5.67 6.56 50.38
CA ARG A 932 -6.82 7.43 50.18
C ARG A 932 -6.82 8.63 51.14
N GLY A 933 -7.17 9.81 50.62
CA GLY A 933 -7.44 11.00 51.42
C GLY A 933 -6.22 11.59 52.14
N VAL A 934 -5.03 11.51 51.54
CA VAL A 934 -3.81 12.19 52.03
C VAL A 934 -4.07 13.69 52.16
N ASN A 935 -4.76 14.27 51.18
CA ASN A 935 -5.34 15.61 51.27
C ASN A 935 -6.84 15.57 50.96
N LYS A 936 -7.68 15.42 52.01
CA LYS A 936 -9.14 15.29 51.86
C LYS A 936 -9.81 16.46 51.13
N GLN A 937 -9.26 17.67 51.22
CA GLN A 937 -9.84 18.86 50.58
C GLN A 937 -9.78 18.78 49.04
N LEU A 938 -8.81 18.04 48.49
CA LEU A 938 -8.65 17.84 47.05
C LEU A 938 -9.49 16.68 46.49
N GLN A 939 -10.38 16.09 47.29
CA GLN A 939 -11.24 14.97 46.87
C GLN A 939 -10.41 13.86 46.19
N SER A 940 -10.80 13.38 45.00
CA SER A 940 -10.06 12.35 44.25
C SER A 940 -8.65 12.76 43.81
N ALA A 941 -8.33 14.06 43.77
CA ALA A 941 -6.98 14.56 43.49
C ALA A 941 -6.06 14.49 44.74
N GLY A 942 -6.64 14.23 45.91
CA GLY A 942 -5.93 14.18 47.20
C GLY A 942 -5.48 12.78 47.63
N ASP A 943 -5.67 11.78 46.78
CA ASP A 943 -5.16 10.43 47.01
C ASP A 943 -3.66 10.35 46.69
N GLY A 944 -2.94 9.49 47.41
CA GLY A 944 -1.51 9.29 47.26
C GLY A 944 -1.11 7.82 47.17
N VAL A 945 0.19 7.57 47.35
CA VAL A 945 0.80 6.25 47.29
C VAL A 945 1.74 6.06 48.48
N VAL A 946 1.85 4.82 48.96
CA VAL A 946 2.87 4.44 49.94
C VAL A 946 4.10 3.86 49.25
N ALA A 947 5.25 3.91 49.93
CA ALA A 947 6.47 3.31 49.41
C ALA A 947 6.32 1.79 49.16
N PHE A 948 5.63 1.07 50.06
CA PHE A 948 5.43 -0.37 49.98
C PHE A 948 4.02 -0.75 50.43
N ALA A 949 3.36 -1.58 49.64
CA ALA A 949 2.20 -2.37 50.06
C ALA A 949 2.60 -3.86 50.15
N ASP A 950 1.88 -4.67 50.91
CA ASP A 950 2.12 -6.12 51.02
C ASP A 950 1.78 -6.83 49.70
N ALA A 951 2.78 -7.08 48.86
CA ALA A 951 2.60 -7.86 47.64
C ALA A 951 2.44 -9.36 47.91
N GLY A 952 2.91 -9.85 49.06
CA GLY A 952 2.76 -11.23 49.51
C GLY A 952 1.30 -11.67 49.68
N VAL A 953 0.36 -10.72 49.75
CA VAL A 953 -1.08 -11.01 49.71
C VAL A 953 -1.48 -11.78 48.45
N LEU A 954 -0.85 -11.51 47.31
CA LEU A 954 -1.09 -12.25 46.07
C LEU A 954 -0.67 -13.71 46.21
N SER A 955 0.52 -13.98 46.78
CA SER A 955 0.96 -15.35 47.03
C SER A 955 -0.04 -16.11 47.91
N ARG A 956 -0.54 -15.46 48.98
CA ARG A 956 -1.50 -16.09 49.90
C ARG A 956 -2.84 -16.38 49.22
N LEU A 957 -3.34 -15.45 48.42
CA LEU A 957 -4.59 -15.62 47.67
C LEU A 957 -4.46 -16.69 46.58
N CYS A 958 -3.40 -16.64 45.77
CA CYS A 958 -3.17 -17.60 44.70
C CYS A 958 -2.98 -19.02 45.24
N SER A 959 -2.27 -19.20 46.36
CA SER A 959 -2.10 -20.49 47.01
C SER A 959 -3.39 -21.03 47.63
N ARG A 960 -4.22 -20.15 48.22
CA ARG A 960 -5.44 -20.56 48.91
C ARG A 960 -6.60 -20.86 47.95
N PHE A 961 -6.68 -20.11 46.85
CA PHE A 961 -7.74 -20.24 45.85
C PHE A 961 -7.13 -20.63 44.49
N PRO A 962 -6.58 -21.85 44.36
CA PRO A 962 -5.86 -22.27 43.15
C PRO A 962 -6.76 -22.35 41.91
N LYS A 963 -8.09 -22.42 42.09
CA LYS A 963 -9.09 -22.43 41.02
C LYS A 963 -9.51 -21.02 40.57
N VAL A 964 -9.23 -19.99 41.37
CA VAL A 964 -9.58 -18.60 41.04
C VAL A 964 -8.40 -17.96 40.31
N LEU A 965 -8.72 -17.27 39.21
CA LEU A 965 -7.77 -16.46 38.47
C LEU A 965 -7.64 -15.07 39.11
N PHE A 966 -6.41 -14.58 39.24
CA PHE A 966 -6.12 -13.27 39.81
C PHE A 966 -5.46 -12.36 38.77
N LEU A 967 -6.01 -11.15 38.63
CA LEU A 967 -5.37 -10.06 37.89
C LEU A 967 -4.80 -9.08 38.89
N ALA A 968 -3.59 -8.55 38.69
CA ALA A 968 -3.01 -7.61 39.65
C ALA A 968 -2.28 -6.43 39.00
N THR A 969 -2.40 -5.26 39.63
CA THR A 969 -1.58 -4.09 39.33
C THR A 969 -1.24 -3.34 40.62
N PHE A 970 -0.07 -2.72 40.65
CA PHE A 970 0.47 -2.04 41.83
C PHE A 970 0.67 -0.55 41.57
N LEU A 971 0.37 0.27 42.57
CA LEU A 971 0.53 1.72 42.49
C LEU A 971 1.97 2.17 42.76
N SER A 972 2.66 1.49 43.68
CA SER A 972 4.04 1.80 44.03
C SER A 972 5.00 1.28 42.97
N ARG A 973 5.95 2.12 42.57
CA ARG A 973 7.08 1.73 41.72
C ARG A 973 7.94 0.64 42.40
N ASN A 974 8.07 0.65 43.72
CA ASN A 974 8.93 -0.30 44.44
C ASN A 974 8.36 -1.72 44.47
N ASN A 975 7.04 -1.89 44.39
CA ASN A 975 6.41 -3.22 44.39
C ASN A 975 6.52 -3.94 43.03
N GLN A 976 6.87 -3.23 41.95
CA GLN A 976 6.76 -3.76 40.59
C GLN A 976 7.64 -4.99 40.34
N HIS A 977 8.88 -4.98 40.88
CA HIS A 977 9.80 -6.11 40.75
C HIS A 977 9.28 -7.35 41.47
N GLU A 978 8.86 -7.22 42.73
CA GLU A 978 8.29 -8.34 43.50
C GLU A 978 7.02 -8.89 42.82
N ALA A 979 6.16 -8.02 42.29
CA ALA A 979 4.98 -8.42 41.54
C ALA A 979 5.34 -9.27 40.29
N ALA A 980 6.38 -8.89 39.55
CA ALA A 980 6.89 -9.68 38.43
C ALA A 980 7.42 -11.05 38.89
N VAL A 981 8.19 -11.10 39.99
CA VAL A 981 8.65 -12.37 40.56
C VAL A 981 7.45 -13.26 40.92
N LEU A 982 6.44 -12.73 41.60
CA LEU A 982 5.25 -13.48 42.01
C LEU A 982 4.46 -14.02 40.81
N ALA A 983 4.29 -13.23 39.75
CA ALA A 983 3.63 -13.68 38.52
C ALA A 983 4.32 -14.90 37.91
N SER A 984 5.66 -15.00 38.01
CA SER A 984 6.41 -16.17 37.54
C SER A 984 6.17 -17.45 38.37
N LYS A 985 5.61 -17.33 39.59
CA LYS A 985 5.40 -18.46 40.51
C LYS A 985 3.98 -19.02 40.46
N PHE A 986 3.00 -18.23 40.04
CA PHE A 986 1.58 -18.60 40.12
C PHE A 986 0.93 -18.60 38.75
N ARG A 987 0.53 -19.79 38.28
CA ARG A 987 -0.14 -19.94 36.96
C ARG A 987 -1.52 -19.27 36.90
N ASN A 988 -2.11 -18.97 38.06
CA ASN A 988 -3.36 -18.25 38.26
C ASN A 988 -3.17 -16.77 38.63
N LEU A 989 -1.99 -16.17 38.37
CA LEU A 989 -1.73 -14.74 38.53
C LEU A 989 -1.30 -14.11 37.20
N HIS A 990 -2.00 -13.05 36.78
CA HIS A 990 -1.63 -12.22 35.64
C HIS A 990 -1.44 -10.78 36.08
N ILE A 991 -0.25 -10.22 35.85
CA ILE A 991 0.00 -8.80 36.14
C ILE A 991 -0.26 -7.95 34.90
N TYR A 992 -0.80 -6.76 35.11
CA TYR A 992 -1.10 -5.85 34.01
C TYR A 992 -0.84 -4.39 34.37
N GLY A 993 -0.52 -3.59 33.35
CA GLY A 993 -0.60 -2.15 33.44
C GLY A 993 0.51 -1.44 34.20
N CYS A 994 0.55 -0.12 34.00
CA CYS A 994 1.30 0.85 34.79
C CYS A 994 0.29 1.80 35.44
N TRP A 995 -0.21 1.44 36.63
CA TRP A 995 -1.36 2.11 37.23
C TRP A 995 -1.02 3.50 37.79
N TRP A 996 -1.85 4.49 37.42
CA TRP A 996 -1.91 5.84 37.99
C TRP A 996 -0.56 6.56 38.07
N PHE A 997 0.09 6.64 39.25
CA PHE A 997 1.39 7.31 39.38
C PHE A 997 2.52 6.60 38.61
N CYS A 998 2.35 5.31 38.29
CA CYS A 998 3.25 4.59 37.40
C CYS A 998 2.99 4.88 35.90
N ASN A 999 1.90 5.57 35.56
CA ASN A 999 1.51 5.89 34.18
C ASN A 999 2.25 7.14 33.65
N ASN A 1000 3.58 7.12 33.76
CA ASN A 1000 4.49 8.16 33.29
C ASN A 1000 5.53 7.52 32.36
N PRO A 1001 5.93 8.15 31.24
CA PRO A 1001 6.79 7.50 30.24
C PRO A 1001 8.07 6.84 30.78
N SER A 1002 8.75 7.47 31.73
CA SER A 1002 9.97 6.93 32.35
C SER A 1002 9.70 5.65 33.15
N ILE A 1003 8.57 5.58 33.86
CA ILE A 1003 8.20 4.44 34.70
C ILE A 1003 7.59 3.33 33.85
N ILE A 1004 6.80 3.67 32.82
CA ILE A 1004 6.27 2.72 31.84
C ILE A 1004 7.44 1.97 31.19
N ARG A 1005 8.45 2.69 30.69
CA ARG A 1005 9.64 2.08 30.07
C ARG A 1005 10.32 1.10 31.03
N GLU A 1006 10.58 1.51 32.26
CA GLU A 1006 11.22 0.68 33.28
C GLU A 1006 10.41 -0.58 33.62
N ILE A 1007 9.10 -0.44 33.89
CA ILE A 1007 8.23 -1.56 34.25
C ILE A 1007 8.11 -2.53 33.09
N THR A 1008 7.90 -2.04 31.86
CA THR A 1008 7.79 -2.88 30.68
C THR A 1008 9.09 -3.64 30.43
N GLN A 1009 10.25 -2.98 30.50
CA GLN A 1009 11.56 -3.62 30.31
C GLN A 1009 11.79 -4.75 31.30
N MET A 1010 11.66 -4.47 32.60
CA MET A 1010 11.82 -5.47 33.65
C MET A 1010 10.84 -6.65 33.49
N ARG A 1011 9.58 -6.40 33.13
CA ARG A 1011 8.60 -7.48 32.93
C ARG A 1011 8.91 -8.32 31.70
N VAL A 1012 9.34 -7.72 30.58
CA VAL A 1012 9.75 -8.50 29.40
C VAL A 1012 10.95 -9.38 29.72
N GLU A 1013 11.95 -8.86 30.43
CA GLU A 1013 13.15 -9.61 30.83
C GLU A 1013 12.82 -10.82 31.74
N MET A 1014 11.82 -10.69 32.62
CA MET A 1014 11.48 -11.72 33.61
C MET A 1014 10.35 -12.68 33.18
N LEU A 1015 9.42 -12.19 32.36
CA LEU A 1015 8.15 -12.89 32.05
C LEU A 1015 7.96 -13.13 30.55
N GLY A 1016 8.86 -12.65 29.70
CA GLY A 1016 8.66 -12.66 28.25
C GLY A 1016 7.39 -11.89 27.88
N THR A 1017 6.44 -12.55 27.22
CA THR A 1017 5.16 -11.94 26.79
C THR A 1017 3.97 -12.33 27.66
N ALA A 1018 4.17 -13.04 28.78
CA ALA A 1018 3.10 -13.56 29.64
C ALA A 1018 2.51 -12.53 30.63
N PHE A 1019 2.28 -11.30 30.17
CA PHE A 1019 1.66 -10.22 30.93
C PHE A 1019 1.01 -9.21 29.98
N THR A 1020 0.13 -8.33 30.49
CA THR A 1020 -0.40 -7.22 29.70
C THR A 1020 0.37 -5.94 30.02
N ALA A 1021 0.97 -5.31 29.01
CA ALA A 1021 1.88 -4.19 29.20
C ALA A 1021 1.20 -2.93 29.78
N GLN A 1022 -0.04 -2.64 29.39
CA GLN A 1022 -0.70 -1.38 29.75
C GLN A 1022 -2.22 -1.49 29.94
N HIS A 1023 -2.79 -0.54 30.70
CA HIS A 1023 -4.20 -0.12 30.64
C HIS A 1023 -4.26 1.42 30.73
N SER A 1024 -5.36 2.06 30.32
CA SER A 1024 -5.42 3.53 30.32
C SER A 1024 -5.83 4.13 31.68
N ASP A 1025 -6.67 3.42 32.45
CA ASP A 1025 -7.38 3.96 33.61
C ASP A 1025 -8.18 5.23 33.27
N ALA A 1026 -8.63 5.33 32.00
CA ALA A 1026 -9.30 6.51 31.47
C ALA A 1026 -10.60 6.79 32.24
N ARG A 1027 -10.76 8.04 32.69
CA ARG A 1027 -12.01 8.55 33.28
C ARG A 1027 -12.80 9.40 32.29
N VAL A 1028 -12.08 10.04 31.37
CA VAL A 1028 -12.65 10.85 30.29
C VAL A 1028 -12.35 10.14 28.99
N LEU A 1029 -13.36 9.92 28.15
CA LEU A 1029 -13.28 9.08 26.95
C LEU A 1029 -12.09 9.44 26.05
N ASP A 1030 -11.90 10.73 25.81
CA ASP A 1030 -10.87 11.30 24.95
C ASP A 1030 -9.44 11.00 25.41
N GLN A 1031 -9.25 10.57 26.66
CA GLN A 1031 -7.92 10.22 27.20
C GLN A 1031 -7.32 9.01 26.50
N LEU A 1032 -8.15 8.14 25.92
CA LEU A 1032 -7.68 7.02 25.09
C LEU A 1032 -6.77 7.51 23.95
N LEU A 1033 -7.00 8.72 23.43
CA LEU A 1033 -6.23 9.31 22.33
C LEU A 1033 -4.81 9.76 22.71
N TYR A 1034 -4.47 9.85 23.99
CA TYR A 1034 -3.07 10.11 24.41
C TYR A 1034 -2.47 8.96 25.21
N LYS A 1035 -3.26 8.30 26.08
CA LYS A 1035 -2.78 7.20 26.94
C LYS A 1035 -2.18 6.08 26.10
N TRP A 1036 -2.86 5.68 25.04
CA TRP A 1036 -2.40 4.62 24.16
C TRP A 1036 -1.21 5.05 23.29
N PRO A 1037 -1.25 6.18 22.54
CA PRO A 1037 -0.10 6.58 21.74
C PRO A 1037 1.19 6.86 22.53
N HIS A 1038 1.09 7.38 23.75
CA HIS A 1038 2.26 7.58 24.61
C HIS A 1038 2.81 6.24 25.13
N SER A 1039 1.93 5.32 25.54
CA SER A 1039 2.34 4.00 26.03
C SER A 1039 2.93 3.14 24.91
N ARG A 1040 2.28 3.11 23.73
CA ARG A 1040 2.78 2.42 22.52
C ARG A 1040 4.21 2.84 22.19
N ALA A 1041 4.50 4.15 22.23
CA ALA A 1041 5.84 4.66 21.96
C ALA A 1041 6.90 4.12 22.93
N MET A 1042 6.58 4.03 24.23
CA MET A 1042 7.52 3.48 25.22
C MET A 1042 7.69 1.96 25.08
N ILE A 1043 6.59 1.23 24.88
CA ILE A 1043 6.60 -0.21 24.72
C ILE A 1043 7.36 -0.61 23.44
N ALA A 1044 7.14 0.09 22.32
CA ALA A 1044 7.85 -0.16 21.07
C ALA A 1044 9.36 -0.02 21.21
N ASN A 1045 9.85 1.00 21.93
CA ASN A 1045 11.28 1.18 22.16
C ASN A 1045 11.87 0.01 22.96
N VAL A 1046 11.19 -0.42 24.03
CA VAL A 1046 11.63 -1.59 24.82
C VAL A 1046 11.68 -2.82 23.93
N LEU A 1047 10.62 -3.12 23.19
CA LEU A 1047 10.58 -4.31 22.34
C LEU A 1047 11.63 -4.29 21.23
N ALA A 1048 11.89 -3.13 20.62
CA ALA A 1048 12.95 -3.00 19.62
C ALA A 1048 14.33 -3.31 20.21
N GLU A 1049 14.62 -2.81 21.42
CA GLU A 1049 15.86 -3.13 22.15
C GLU A 1049 15.95 -4.63 22.48
N GLU A 1050 14.88 -5.25 23.02
CA GLU A 1050 14.89 -6.65 23.42
C GLU A 1050 14.98 -7.61 22.22
N TYR A 1051 14.30 -7.34 21.10
CA TYR A 1051 14.44 -8.14 19.88
C TYR A 1051 15.81 -7.98 19.22
N ALA A 1052 16.41 -6.78 19.25
CA ALA A 1052 17.77 -6.60 18.76
C ALA A 1052 18.80 -7.38 19.61
N LYS A 1053 18.62 -7.46 20.94
CA LYS A 1053 19.45 -8.32 21.80
C LYS A 1053 19.31 -9.80 21.43
N LEU A 1054 18.09 -10.23 21.09
CA LEU A 1054 17.79 -11.61 20.69
C LEU A 1054 18.50 -11.97 19.38
N ASP A 1055 18.48 -11.08 18.39
CA ASP A 1055 19.20 -11.24 17.12
C ASP A 1055 20.72 -11.33 17.33
N VAL A 1056 21.30 -10.42 18.12
CA VAL A 1056 22.73 -10.46 18.50
C VAL A 1056 23.11 -11.75 19.23
N SER A 1057 22.16 -12.35 19.97
CA SER A 1057 22.37 -13.62 20.67
C SER A 1057 22.26 -14.85 19.75
N GLY A 1058 21.94 -14.65 18.46
CA GLY A 1058 21.87 -15.70 17.45
C GLY A 1058 20.46 -16.17 17.09
N TRP A 1059 19.40 -15.45 17.52
CA TRP A 1059 18.02 -15.73 17.14
C TRP A 1059 17.41 -14.56 16.37
N THR A 1060 17.27 -14.70 15.05
CA THR A 1060 16.65 -13.69 14.20
C THR A 1060 15.13 -13.92 14.11
N PRO A 1061 14.30 -13.10 14.78
CA PRO A 1061 12.86 -13.30 14.76
C PRO A 1061 12.27 -12.97 13.38
N THR A 1062 11.22 -13.69 13.01
CA THR A 1062 10.37 -13.32 11.87
C THR A 1062 9.42 -12.20 12.25
N ARG A 1063 8.95 -11.45 11.24
CA ARG A 1063 7.98 -10.36 11.47
C ARG A 1063 6.66 -10.86 12.09
N GLY A 1064 6.24 -12.08 11.75
CA GLY A 1064 5.06 -12.73 12.28
C GLY A 1064 5.19 -13.09 13.77
N GLU A 1065 6.39 -13.50 14.21
CA GLU A 1065 6.66 -13.73 15.64
C GLU A 1065 6.59 -12.42 16.42
N ILE A 1066 7.20 -11.35 15.92
CA ILE A 1066 7.11 -10.01 16.50
C ILE A 1066 5.64 -9.56 16.62
N ARG A 1067 4.86 -9.70 15.55
CA ARG A 1067 3.42 -9.36 15.54
C ARG A 1067 2.62 -10.15 16.59
N ARG A 1068 2.84 -11.47 16.67
CA ARG A 1068 2.19 -12.35 17.66
C ARG A 1068 2.49 -11.89 19.08
N ASP A 1069 3.75 -11.63 19.38
CA ASP A 1069 4.22 -11.27 20.70
C ASP A 1069 3.74 -9.88 21.14
N ILE A 1070 3.70 -8.92 20.21
CA ILE A 1070 3.06 -7.62 20.42
C ILE A 1070 1.57 -7.81 20.74
N SER A 1071 0.84 -8.58 19.93
CA SER A 1071 -0.59 -8.85 20.17
C SER A 1071 -0.84 -9.43 21.57
N ARG A 1072 0.06 -10.30 22.06
CA ARG A 1072 0.02 -10.84 23.42
C ARG A 1072 0.14 -9.76 24.49
N LEU A 1073 1.15 -8.91 24.39
CA LEU A 1073 1.40 -7.83 25.35
C LEU A 1073 0.30 -6.76 25.39
N PHE A 1074 -0.42 -6.57 24.28
CA PHE A 1074 -1.49 -5.58 24.15
C PHE A 1074 -2.90 -6.14 24.43
N GLY A 1075 -2.99 -7.33 25.03
CA GLY A 1075 -4.25 -7.90 25.51
C GLY A 1075 -4.41 -9.39 25.24
N GLY A 1076 -3.73 -9.93 24.23
CA GLY A 1076 -3.86 -11.35 23.86
C GLY A 1076 -3.47 -12.30 24.99
N SER A 1077 -2.44 -11.99 25.78
CA SER A 1077 -2.07 -12.85 26.93
C SER A 1077 -3.06 -12.77 28.07
N TYR A 1078 -3.85 -11.70 28.17
CA TYR A 1078 -4.97 -11.66 29.11
C TYR A 1078 -6.10 -12.58 28.64
N GLU A 1079 -6.46 -12.57 27.36
CA GLU A 1079 -7.47 -13.48 26.83
C GLU A 1079 -7.00 -14.95 26.92
N GLU A 1080 -5.74 -15.25 26.59
CA GLU A 1080 -5.13 -16.57 26.82
C GLU A 1080 -5.17 -16.97 28.30
N PHE A 1081 -5.00 -16.01 29.22
CA PHE A 1081 -5.07 -16.27 30.66
C PHE A 1081 -6.49 -16.59 31.13
N LEU A 1082 -7.51 -15.89 30.60
CA LEU A 1082 -8.91 -16.12 30.95
C LEU A 1082 -9.45 -17.48 30.48
N THR A 1083 -8.87 -18.08 29.43
CA THR A 1083 -9.31 -19.39 28.93
C THR A 1083 -8.76 -20.57 29.75
N LYS A 1084 -7.90 -20.32 30.75
CA LYS A 1084 -7.34 -21.38 31.58
C LYS A 1084 -8.43 -22.08 32.40
N SER A 1085 -8.56 -23.38 32.21
CA SER A 1085 -9.26 -24.26 33.15
C SER A 1085 -8.27 -24.78 34.18
N LEU A 1086 -8.46 -24.39 35.45
CA LEU A 1086 -7.59 -24.81 36.55
C LEU A 1086 -8.30 -25.90 37.36
N SER A 1087 -7.80 -27.14 37.27
CA SER A 1087 -8.19 -28.22 38.18
C SER A 1087 -7.42 -28.11 39.49
N ALA A 1088 -8.01 -28.56 40.60
CA ALA A 1088 -7.24 -28.76 41.83
C ALA A 1088 -6.10 -29.76 41.55
N VAL A 1089 -4.86 -29.39 41.91
CA VAL A 1089 -3.72 -30.32 41.98
C VAL A 1089 -3.71 -30.96 43.35
#